data_AF-A0A833S0B8-F1
#
_entry.id   AF-A0A833S0B8-F1
#
_cell.length_a   1.000
_cell.length_b   1.000
_cell.length_c   1.000
_cell.angle_alpha   90.00
_cell.angle_beta   90.00
_cell.angle_gamma   90.00
#
_symmetry.space_group_name_H-M   'P 1'
#
loop_
_entity.id
_entity.type
_entity.pdbx_description
1 polymer ?
#
loop_
_entity_poly.entity_id
_entity_poly.type
_entity_poly.pdbx_seq_one_letter_code
_entity_poly.pdbx_strand_id
1 'polypeptide(L)'
;MWSQITDSLLVAQAFGFFVAGFETSSTTITNALYELALNPDIQDKLRQEINEHFAKNNGEFKYENMKDMKYLDKVYKETLRKYPPGGLTPRRALCPYTFRDTKLTIPKRIMIWIPILAIHRDPDNYPNPDVYNPERFSEEAIATRHPMTFLPFGGGPRNCIGGRFADCQIKVGLVTILRKYKMDACEKTMIPYEFEHTGSGIAYCLNYQSFKYIGGIMVGYLEIICGVVALLLAFYYYSVSAFSFWKSRGVPGPKPAFFFGNTMEHMFARISLAQYLKKLYEEYKNEPMVGLYMRRSPVLVLKDPELIKDVLIKDFPIFSDRGLTVHERETNVSINRQVSITDVANRLQTEPLSLNLLNLEPERWRPLRSKLTPMFTSGKLKDMFGLILECAEHFEKYLDKLAARDEPADFREVTAKYTTDVIGSCAFGIEMSSMSDEDSEFRKVGREIFRPSLEGVIRLKMRLYASKLYDWLGYIAPDKRLAPFFTKLVTDTMRYRKEHDVYRPDFIHMLMQLKEHPEKVGNITNEIEPYLAELTDSLITAQAFVFFAAGFETSSSAMSNTLYELALNQQVQDKLREEIRSNLAKHGGELKYEHVKDMEYLDKVFKGTCTNVLTQTQRKYPVAGLIPRRSTAAYTFAGTKVSIPKGLKLWIPMYAIHRDPDIYPNPDVFNPENFNEDAIEARHPMTYLPFGDGPRNCIGARFAVYQTKVGLITILRNYKVITCEKTMIPYQFATNTFLLAPKGGIYLKLKKLNSY
;
A
#
# COMPACT_ATOMS: atom_id res chain seq x y z
N MET A 1 0.59 -24.22 -40.16
CA MET A 1 2.01 -24.28 -40.57
C MET A 1 2.76 -25.04 -39.49
N TRP A 2 2.97 -26.34 -39.69
CA TRP A 2 4.00 -27.11 -38.98
C TRP A 2 5.03 -27.42 -40.07
N SER A 3 6.05 -26.58 -40.24
CA SER A 3 6.99 -26.75 -41.37
C SER A 3 8.21 -27.60 -41.02
N GLN A 4 8.40 -28.03 -39.77
CA GLN A 4 9.45 -28.99 -39.40
C GLN A 4 8.93 -30.03 -38.40
N ILE A 5 9.11 -31.30 -38.74
CA ILE A 5 8.91 -32.44 -37.84
C ILE A 5 10.13 -32.48 -36.92
N THR A 6 9.92 -32.40 -35.61
CA THR A 6 11.00 -32.44 -34.61
C THR A 6 11.20 -33.86 -34.09
N ASP A 7 12.41 -34.16 -33.59
CA ASP A 7 12.71 -35.45 -32.95
C ASP A 7 11.77 -35.73 -31.77
N SER A 8 11.44 -34.71 -30.97
CA SER A 8 10.48 -34.84 -29.87
C SER A 8 9.09 -35.27 -30.36
N LEU A 9 8.65 -34.78 -31.53
CA LEU A 9 7.38 -35.18 -32.11
C LEU A 9 7.43 -36.64 -32.59
N LEU A 10 8.53 -37.06 -33.23
CA LEU A 10 8.74 -38.44 -33.67
C LEU A 10 8.75 -39.42 -32.47
N VAL A 11 9.48 -39.08 -31.42
CA VAL A 11 9.53 -39.87 -30.18
C VAL A 11 8.14 -39.95 -29.53
N ALA A 12 7.40 -38.84 -29.47
CA ALA A 12 6.05 -38.83 -28.92
C ALA A 12 5.07 -39.70 -29.72
N GLN A 13 5.16 -39.71 -31.06
CA GLN A 13 4.34 -40.59 -31.90
C GLN A 13 4.73 -42.07 -31.71
N ALA A 14 6.03 -42.39 -31.68
CA ALA A 14 6.51 -43.76 -31.46
C ALA A 14 6.06 -44.31 -30.10
N PHE A 15 6.16 -43.50 -29.04
CA PHE A 15 5.64 -43.85 -27.72
C PHE A 15 4.12 -44.05 -27.73
N GLY A 16 3.37 -43.19 -28.44
CA GLY A 16 1.93 -43.33 -28.61
C GLY A 16 1.53 -44.65 -29.26
N PHE A 17 2.22 -45.08 -30.32
CA PHE A 17 1.98 -46.38 -30.97
C PHE A 17 2.33 -47.56 -30.05
N PHE A 18 3.43 -47.46 -29.31
CA PHE A 18 3.84 -48.52 -28.37
C PHE A 18 2.79 -48.74 -27.28
N VAL A 19 2.36 -47.69 -26.58
CA VAL A 19 1.35 -47.81 -25.50
C VAL A 19 0.01 -48.26 -26.06
N ALA A 20 -0.44 -47.67 -27.17
CA ALA A 20 -1.74 -48.00 -27.76
C ALA A 20 -1.82 -49.46 -28.23
N GLY A 21 -0.74 -50.01 -28.80
CA GLY A 21 -0.71 -51.39 -29.31
C GLY A 21 -0.40 -52.46 -28.26
N PHE A 22 0.25 -52.09 -27.15
CA PHE A 22 0.61 -53.04 -26.09
C PHE A 22 -0.56 -53.34 -25.17
N GLU A 23 -1.08 -52.33 -24.46
CA GLU A 23 -2.03 -52.52 -23.35
C GLU A 23 -3.42 -52.95 -23.82
N THR A 24 -3.89 -52.40 -24.94
CA THR A 24 -5.24 -52.70 -25.45
C THR A 24 -5.36 -54.13 -25.98
N SER A 25 -4.33 -54.60 -26.70
CA SER A 25 -4.26 -55.96 -27.23
C SER A 25 -4.10 -56.99 -26.11
N SER A 26 -3.20 -56.76 -25.14
CA SER A 26 -3.00 -57.67 -24.00
C SER A 26 -4.26 -57.80 -23.16
N THR A 27 -4.92 -56.68 -22.82
CA THR A 27 -6.18 -56.65 -22.07
C THR A 27 -7.29 -57.42 -22.78
N THR A 28 -7.40 -57.25 -24.11
CA THR A 28 -8.42 -57.97 -24.90
C THR A 28 -8.17 -59.48 -24.90
N ILE A 29 -6.92 -59.91 -25.09
CA ILE A 29 -6.56 -61.34 -25.01
C ILE A 29 -6.88 -61.89 -23.62
N THR A 30 -6.50 -61.18 -22.55
CA THR A 30 -6.76 -61.59 -21.17
C THR A 30 -8.24 -61.74 -20.88
N ASN A 31 -9.07 -60.76 -21.28
CA ASN A 31 -10.52 -60.80 -21.06
C ASN A 31 -11.21 -61.89 -21.87
N ALA A 32 -10.73 -62.18 -23.09
CA ALA A 32 -11.21 -63.33 -23.86
C ALA A 32 -10.90 -64.65 -23.15
N LEU A 33 -9.65 -64.84 -22.69
CA LEU A 33 -9.27 -66.05 -21.96
C LEU A 33 -10.03 -66.19 -20.63
N TYR A 34 -10.31 -65.09 -19.92
CA TYR A 34 -11.16 -65.08 -18.73
C TYR A 34 -12.57 -65.60 -19.04
N GLU A 35 -13.24 -65.07 -20.06
CA GLU A 35 -14.58 -65.54 -20.44
C GLU A 35 -14.58 -66.99 -20.94
N LEU A 36 -13.56 -67.40 -21.68
CA LEU A 36 -13.44 -68.77 -22.15
C LEU A 36 -13.21 -69.76 -20.99
N ALA A 37 -12.49 -69.35 -19.94
CA ALA A 37 -12.33 -70.16 -18.73
C ALA A 37 -13.64 -70.34 -17.95
N LEU A 38 -14.52 -69.33 -17.96
CA LEU A 38 -15.84 -69.40 -17.33
C LEU A 38 -16.91 -70.07 -18.19
N ASN A 39 -16.67 -70.21 -19.50
CA ASN A 39 -17.61 -70.82 -20.45
C ASN A 39 -16.92 -71.97 -21.23
N PRO A 40 -16.74 -73.15 -20.61
CA PRO A 40 -16.04 -74.28 -21.23
C PRO A 40 -16.62 -74.71 -22.58
N ASP A 41 -17.94 -74.69 -22.75
CA ASP A 41 -18.59 -75.08 -24.01
C ASP A 41 -18.20 -74.15 -25.17
N ILE A 42 -18.12 -72.84 -24.90
CA ILE A 42 -17.68 -71.84 -25.89
C ILE A 42 -16.21 -72.07 -26.22
N GLN A 43 -15.40 -72.37 -25.20
CA GLN A 43 -13.98 -72.64 -25.37
C GLN A 43 -13.72 -73.91 -26.18
N ASP A 44 -14.43 -75.01 -25.91
CA ASP A 44 -14.27 -76.27 -26.60
C ASP A 44 -14.70 -76.14 -28.07
N LYS A 45 -15.80 -75.41 -28.35
CA LYS A 45 -16.22 -75.08 -29.72
C LYS A 45 -15.17 -74.26 -30.48
N LEU A 46 -14.56 -73.26 -29.83
CA LEU A 46 -13.48 -72.47 -30.44
C LEU A 46 -12.22 -73.30 -30.68
N ARG A 47 -11.81 -74.13 -29.71
CA ARG A 47 -10.66 -75.03 -29.83
C ARG A 47 -10.87 -76.04 -30.97
N GLN A 48 -12.10 -76.54 -31.14
CA GLN A 48 -12.45 -77.41 -32.26
C GLN A 48 -12.24 -76.69 -33.60
N GLU A 49 -12.78 -75.47 -33.78
CA GLU A 49 -12.56 -74.69 -35.01
C GLU A 49 -11.06 -74.45 -35.27
N ILE A 50 -10.29 -74.13 -34.23
CA ILE A 50 -8.83 -73.97 -34.34
C ILE A 50 -8.18 -75.27 -34.81
N ASN A 51 -8.46 -76.41 -34.18
CA ASN A 51 -7.86 -77.69 -34.55
C ASN A 51 -8.21 -78.12 -35.98
N GLU A 52 -9.47 -77.96 -36.39
CA GLU A 52 -9.94 -78.22 -37.75
C GLU A 52 -9.24 -77.32 -38.77
N HIS A 53 -9.07 -76.04 -38.44
CA HIS A 53 -8.35 -75.08 -39.29
C HIS A 53 -6.89 -75.50 -39.50
N PHE A 54 -6.18 -75.91 -38.44
CA PHE A 54 -4.80 -76.40 -38.56
C PHE A 54 -4.70 -77.72 -39.33
N ALA A 55 -5.65 -78.63 -39.14
CA ALA A 55 -5.70 -79.89 -39.90
C ALA A 55 -5.91 -79.63 -41.41
N LYS A 56 -6.76 -78.66 -41.77
CA LYS A 56 -7.05 -78.28 -43.16
C LYS A 56 -5.88 -77.56 -43.85
N ASN A 57 -5.03 -76.87 -43.10
CA ASN A 57 -3.96 -76.01 -43.62
C ASN A 57 -2.54 -76.54 -43.34
N ASN A 58 -2.34 -77.86 -43.27
CA ASN A 58 -1.04 -78.50 -43.05
C ASN A 58 -0.28 -78.00 -41.81
N GLY A 59 -1.01 -77.64 -40.75
CA GLY A 59 -0.41 -77.15 -39.50
C GLY A 59 0.03 -75.68 -39.54
N GLU A 60 -0.24 -74.94 -40.61
CA GLU A 60 0.12 -73.53 -40.77
C GLU A 60 -1.05 -72.59 -40.45
N PHE A 61 -0.71 -71.43 -39.86
CA PHE A 61 -1.64 -70.33 -39.62
C PHE A 61 -1.07 -69.04 -40.20
N LYS A 62 -1.73 -68.51 -41.23
CA LYS A 62 -1.27 -67.39 -42.05
C LYS A 62 -2.32 -66.27 -42.07
N TYR A 63 -1.93 -65.07 -42.47
CA TYR A 63 -2.87 -63.95 -42.50
C TYR A 63 -4.03 -64.20 -43.50
N GLU A 64 -3.75 -64.87 -44.61
CA GLU A 64 -4.71 -65.13 -45.69
C GLU A 64 -5.83 -66.09 -45.29
N ASN A 65 -5.54 -67.04 -44.40
CA ASN A 65 -6.49 -68.06 -43.94
C ASN A 65 -7.14 -67.72 -42.59
N MET A 66 -6.68 -66.67 -41.89
CA MET A 66 -7.28 -66.22 -40.62
C MET A 66 -8.78 -65.88 -40.72
N LYS A 67 -9.22 -65.35 -41.86
CA LYS A 67 -10.64 -65.01 -42.11
C LYS A 67 -11.58 -66.23 -42.14
N ASP A 68 -11.04 -67.43 -42.30
CA ASP A 68 -11.83 -68.66 -42.40
C ASP A 68 -12.34 -69.12 -41.01
N MET A 69 -11.72 -68.65 -39.92
CA MET A 69 -12.14 -68.93 -38.55
C MET A 69 -13.23 -67.95 -38.09
N LYS A 70 -14.48 -68.24 -38.48
CA LYS A 70 -15.64 -67.39 -38.23
C LYS A 70 -16.01 -67.34 -36.74
N TYR A 71 -15.85 -68.44 -36.01
CA TYR A 71 -16.18 -68.50 -34.59
C TYR A 71 -15.15 -67.77 -33.73
N LEU A 72 -13.86 -67.83 -34.09
CA LEU A 72 -12.81 -66.97 -33.51
C LEU A 72 -13.16 -65.49 -33.65
N ASP A 73 -13.63 -65.06 -34.83
CA ASP A 73 -14.05 -63.67 -35.05
C ASP A 73 -15.25 -63.27 -34.19
N LYS A 74 -16.21 -64.18 -34.00
CA LYS A 74 -17.35 -63.98 -33.09
C LYS A 74 -16.91 -63.81 -31.63
N VAL A 75 -16.03 -64.68 -31.14
CA VAL A 75 -15.47 -64.63 -29.77
C VAL A 75 -14.67 -63.35 -29.57
N TYR A 76 -13.83 -62.99 -30.55
CA TYR A 76 -13.07 -61.75 -30.53
C TYR A 76 -13.97 -60.51 -30.42
N LYS A 77 -15.01 -60.42 -31.26
CA LYS A 77 -15.94 -59.29 -31.26
C LYS A 77 -16.79 -59.23 -29.99
N GLU A 78 -17.23 -60.37 -29.47
CA GLU A 78 -17.97 -60.43 -28.20
C GLU A 78 -17.12 -60.00 -27.01
N THR A 79 -15.83 -60.34 -27.01
CA THR A 79 -14.87 -59.84 -26.02
C THR A 79 -14.76 -58.32 -26.07
N LEU A 80 -14.57 -57.77 -27.27
CA LEU A 80 -14.48 -56.32 -27.47
C LEU A 80 -15.77 -55.58 -27.12
N ARG A 81 -16.94 -56.24 -27.26
CA ARG A 81 -18.22 -55.69 -26.84
C ARG A 81 -18.35 -55.67 -25.31
N LYS A 82 -18.10 -56.81 -24.65
CA LYS A 82 -18.30 -56.92 -23.19
C LYS A 82 -17.25 -56.14 -22.39
N TYR A 83 -16.04 -56.05 -22.94
CA TYR A 83 -14.86 -55.39 -22.36
C TYR A 83 -14.11 -54.51 -23.38
N PRO A 84 -14.71 -53.41 -23.85
CA PRO A 84 -14.02 -52.50 -24.78
C PRO A 84 -12.85 -51.83 -24.06
N PRO A 85 -11.59 -51.97 -24.56
CA PRO A 85 -10.45 -51.29 -23.95
C PRO A 85 -10.61 -49.75 -23.90
N GLY A 86 -11.34 -49.18 -24.87
CA GLY A 86 -11.76 -47.78 -24.87
C GLY A 86 -13.25 -47.63 -24.58
N GLY A 87 -13.64 -47.44 -23.31
CA GLY A 87 -15.05 -47.32 -22.91
C GLY A 87 -15.75 -46.00 -23.28
N LEU A 88 -15.02 -45.00 -23.78
CA LEU A 88 -15.51 -43.65 -24.09
C LEU A 88 -14.76 -43.08 -25.30
N THR A 89 -15.46 -42.40 -26.21
CA THR A 89 -14.81 -41.56 -27.22
C THR A 89 -15.29 -40.11 -27.15
N PRO A 90 -14.40 -39.15 -26.81
CA PRO A 90 -14.77 -37.74 -26.74
C PRO A 90 -14.65 -37.04 -28.10
N ARG A 91 -15.49 -36.02 -28.32
CA ARG A 91 -15.40 -35.05 -29.43
C ARG A 91 -15.55 -33.63 -28.88
N ARG A 92 -14.94 -32.64 -29.52
CA ARG A 92 -15.11 -31.23 -29.16
C ARG A 92 -15.72 -30.48 -30.33
N ALA A 93 -16.85 -29.81 -30.10
CA ALA A 93 -17.51 -29.00 -31.11
C ALA A 93 -16.59 -27.84 -31.54
N LEU A 94 -16.29 -27.73 -32.84
CA LEU A 94 -15.43 -26.66 -33.38
C LEU A 94 -16.23 -25.39 -33.76
N CYS A 95 -17.54 -25.52 -33.84
CA CYS A 95 -18.53 -24.48 -34.06
C CYS A 95 -19.83 -24.88 -33.31
N PRO A 96 -20.80 -23.97 -33.15
CA PRO A 96 -22.14 -24.37 -32.72
C PRO A 96 -22.69 -25.44 -33.66
N TYR A 97 -23.27 -26.50 -33.11
CA TYR A 97 -23.75 -27.65 -33.88
C TYR A 97 -25.16 -28.02 -33.43
N THR A 98 -26.09 -28.10 -34.38
CA THR A 98 -27.45 -28.57 -34.16
C THR A 98 -27.53 -30.03 -34.61
N PHE A 99 -27.94 -30.92 -33.71
CA PHE A 99 -28.09 -32.33 -34.05
C PHE A 99 -29.28 -32.52 -34.99
N ARG A 100 -29.07 -33.26 -36.08
CA ARG A 100 -30.12 -33.58 -37.07
C ARG A 100 -31.31 -34.24 -36.38
N ASP A 101 -32.52 -33.90 -36.82
CA ASP A 101 -33.78 -34.45 -36.30
C ASP A 101 -34.04 -34.15 -34.80
N THR A 102 -33.34 -33.15 -34.25
CA THR A 102 -33.57 -32.63 -32.89
C THR A 102 -33.60 -31.10 -32.90
N LYS A 103 -34.15 -30.49 -31.84
CA LYS A 103 -34.04 -29.04 -31.60
C LYS A 103 -32.78 -28.67 -30.78
N LEU A 104 -31.88 -29.62 -30.51
CA LEU A 104 -30.74 -29.43 -29.63
C LEU A 104 -29.56 -28.80 -30.37
N THR A 105 -29.17 -27.59 -29.95
CA THR A 105 -27.96 -26.90 -30.42
C THR A 105 -26.93 -26.83 -29.30
N ILE A 106 -25.75 -27.38 -29.54
CA ILE A 106 -24.62 -27.28 -28.62
C ILE A 106 -23.68 -26.13 -29.04
N PRO A 107 -23.15 -25.34 -28.09
CA PRO A 107 -22.20 -24.29 -28.41
C PRO A 107 -20.81 -24.81 -28.79
N LYS A 108 -20.04 -23.94 -29.45
CA LYS A 108 -18.63 -24.19 -29.77
C LYS A 108 -17.84 -24.51 -28.49
N ARG A 109 -16.85 -25.39 -28.60
CA ARG A 109 -15.95 -25.89 -27.55
C ARG A 109 -16.58 -26.86 -26.54
N ILE A 110 -17.86 -27.20 -26.64
CA ILE A 110 -18.46 -28.25 -25.81
C ILE A 110 -17.86 -29.61 -26.14
N MET A 111 -17.56 -30.37 -25.08
CA MET A 111 -17.16 -31.76 -25.16
C MET A 111 -18.41 -32.65 -25.27
N ILE A 112 -18.42 -33.54 -26.25
CA ILE A 112 -19.45 -34.54 -26.47
C ILE A 112 -18.79 -35.88 -26.16
N TRP A 113 -19.39 -36.65 -25.26
CA TRP A 113 -18.88 -37.94 -24.85
C TRP A 113 -19.78 -39.02 -25.42
N ILE A 114 -19.22 -39.93 -26.21
CA ILE A 114 -19.94 -41.09 -26.73
C ILE A 114 -19.58 -42.28 -25.84
N PRO A 115 -20.50 -42.78 -24.99
CA PRO A 115 -20.22 -43.79 -23.99
C PRO A 115 -20.26 -45.20 -24.62
N ILE A 116 -19.14 -45.63 -25.19
CA ILE A 116 -19.02 -46.91 -25.91
C ILE A 116 -19.40 -48.09 -24.99
N LEU A 117 -18.87 -48.13 -23.76
CA LEU A 117 -19.17 -49.21 -22.81
C LEU A 117 -20.67 -49.29 -22.48
N ALA A 118 -21.33 -48.14 -22.31
CA ALA A 118 -22.76 -48.11 -22.02
C ALA A 118 -23.58 -48.59 -23.23
N ILE A 119 -23.24 -48.13 -24.45
CA ILE A 119 -23.89 -48.58 -25.69
C ILE A 119 -23.72 -50.10 -25.88
N HIS A 120 -22.55 -50.64 -25.55
CA HIS A 120 -22.27 -52.08 -25.68
C HIS A 120 -22.94 -52.95 -24.62
N ARG A 121 -23.37 -52.33 -23.51
CA ARG A 121 -24.12 -52.97 -22.42
C ARG A 121 -25.60 -52.60 -22.39
N ASP A 122 -26.08 -51.88 -23.41
CA ASP A 122 -27.47 -51.49 -23.50
C ASP A 122 -28.33 -52.70 -23.92
N PRO A 123 -29.29 -53.14 -23.09
CA PRO A 123 -30.14 -54.29 -23.40
C PRO A 123 -30.99 -54.10 -24.66
N ASP A 124 -31.29 -52.86 -25.06
CA ASP A 124 -32.04 -52.57 -26.29
C ASP A 124 -31.22 -52.93 -27.54
N ASN A 125 -29.89 -52.82 -27.45
CA ASN A 125 -28.96 -53.18 -28.52
C ASN A 125 -28.44 -54.62 -28.38
N TYR A 126 -28.28 -55.10 -27.14
CA TYR A 126 -27.71 -56.41 -26.81
C TYR A 126 -28.52 -57.09 -25.69
N PRO A 127 -29.56 -57.88 -26.01
CA PRO A 127 -30.40 -58.53 -24.99
C PRO A 127 -29.60 -59.41 -24.03
N ASN A 128 -29.79 -59.31 -22.72
CA ASN A 128 -28.94 -59.95 -21.70
C ASN A 128 -27.44 -59.58 -21.84
N PRO A 129 -27.08 -58.29 -21.77
CA PRO A 129 -25.77 -57.77 -22.18
C PRO A 129 -24.58 -58.30 -21.37
N ASP A 130 -24.81 -58.80 -20.16
CA ASP A 130 -23.78 -59.37 -19.29
C ASP A 130 -23.49 -60.85 -19.58
N VAL A 131 -24.36 -61.55 -20.31
CA VAL A 131 -24.11 -62.92 -20.77
C VAL A 131 -23.16 -62.90 -21.96
N TYR A 132 -22.05 -63.61 -21.85
CA TYR A 132 -21.05 -63.73 -22.91
C TYR A 132 -21.57 -64.67 -24.01
N ASN A 133 -21.93 -64.10 -25.16
CA ASN A 133 -22.56 -64.85 -26.26
C ASN A 133 -21.96 -64.47 -27.63
N PRO A 134 -21.03 -65.28 -28.16
CA PRO A 134 -20.44 -65.06 -29.48
C PRO A 134 -21.46 -65.03 -30.63
N GLU A 135 -22.62 -65.68 -30.51
CA GLU A 135 -23.63 -65.72 -31.58
C GLU A 135 -24.30 -64.36 -31.84
N ARG A 136 -24.08 -63.37 -30.97
CA ARG A 136 -24.41 -61.95 -31.23
C ARG A 136 -23.71 -61.37 -32.46
N PHE A 137 -22.66 -62.02 -32.94
CA PHE A 137 -21.91 -61.62 -34.13
C PHE A 137 -22.14 -62.57 -35.32
N SER A 138 -23.27 -63.28 -35.35
CA SER A 138 -23.82 -63.88 -36.57
C SER A 138 -24.21 -62.81 -37.59
N GLU A 139 -24.28 -63.21 -38.87
CA GLU A 139 -24.61 -62.29 -39.97
C GLU A 139 -26.03 -61.72 -39.79
N GLU A 140 -26.96 -62.56 -39.34
CA GLU A 140 -28.35 -62.20 -39.04
C GLU A 140 -28.44 -61.20 -37.88
N ALA A 141 -27.74 -61.45 -36.77
CA ALA A 141 -27.75 -60.56 -35.60
C ALA A 141 -27.04 -59.22 -35.85
N ILE A 142 -26.07 -59.18 -36.77
CA ILE A 142 -25.44 -57.93 -37.22
C ILE A 142 -26.43 -57.11 -38.05
N ALA A 143 -27.18 -57.74 -38.94
CA ALA A 143 -28.12 -57.07 -39.84
C ALA A 143 -29.29 -56.38 -39.10
N THR A 144 -29.68 -56.89 -37.93
CA THR A 144 -30.79 -56.34 -37.13
C THR A 144 -30.43 -55.13 -36.27
N ARG A 145 -29.14 -54.77 -36.15
CA ARG A 145 -28.67 -53.67 -35.30
C ARG A 145 -28.13 -52.48 -36.09
N HIS A 146 -28.25 -51.30 -35.50
CA HIS A 146 -27.67 -50.10 -36.10
C HIS A 146 -26.13 -50.18 -36.14
N PRO A 147 -25.44 -49.85 -37.26
CA PRO A 147 -23.99 -50.05 -37.38
C PRO A 147 -23.13 -49.33 -36.33
N MET A 148 -23.63 -48.23 -35.76
CA MET A 148 -22.94 -47.45 -34.72
C MET A 148 -23.15 -47.96 -33.28
N THR A 149 -23.72 -49.15 -33.08
CA THR A 149 -23.86 -49.78 -31.76
C THR A 149 -22.69 -50.73 -31.43
N PHE A 150 -21.79 -50.98 -32.38
CA PHE A 150 -20.53 -51.69 -32.16
C PHE A 150 -19.36 -50.81 -32.61
N LEU A 151 -18.61 -50.29 -31.65
CA LEU A 151 -17.60 -49.23 -31.84
C LEU A 151 -16.29 -49.49 -31.07
N PRO A 152 -15.74 -50.71 -31.06
CA PRO A 152 -14.54 -51.02 -30.27
C PRO A 152 -13.29 -50.23 -30.73
N PHE A 153 -13.30 -49.76 -31.98
CA PHE A 153 -12.25 -48.94 -32.58
C PHE A 153 -12.74 -47.51 -32.92
N GLY A 154 -13.91 -47.11 -32.43
CA GLY A 154 -14.58 -45.87 -32.83
C GLY A 154 -15.12 -45.90 -34.27
N GLY A 155 -15.53 -44.74 -34.78
CA GLY A 155 -16.12 -44.59 -36.12
C GLY A 155 -15.75 -43.27 -36.82
N GLY A 156 -15.94 -43.24 -38.14
CA GLY A 156 -15.60 -42.10 -39.00
C GLY A 156 -14.09 -41.90 -39.21
N PRO A 157 -13.66 -40.74 -39.75
CA PRO A 157 -12.25 -40.47 -40.10
C PRO A 157 -11.27 -40.40 -38.91
N ARG A 158 -11.78 -40.46 -37.68
CA ARG A 158 -11.01 -40.46 -36.42
C ARG A 158 -11.19 -41.78 -35.66
N ASN A 159 -11.36 -42.88 -36.39
CA ASN A 159 -11.31 -44.23 -35.83
C ASN A 159 -9.86 -44.64 -35.51
N CYS A 160 -9.70 -45.75 -34.81
CA CYS A 160 -8.39 -46.28 -34.43
C CYS A 160 -7.57 -46.63 -35.68
N ILE A 161 -6.43 -45.98 -35.84
CA ILE A 161 -5.51 -46.24 -36.96
C ILE A 161 -4.91 -47.67 -36.91
N GLY A 162 -4.79 -48.24 -35.71
CA GLY A 162 -4.21 -49.58 -35.47
C GLY A 162 -5.21 -50.73 -35.49
N GLY A 163 -6.51 -50.50 -35.76
CA GLY A 163 -7.55 -51.52 -35.56
C GLY A 163 -7.33 -52.83 -36.32
N ARG A 164 -6.86 -52.77 -37.58
CA ARG A 164 -6.54 -53.97 -38.37
C ARG A 164 -5.34 -54.75 -37.82
N PHE A 165 -4.34 -54.03 -37.30
CA PHE A 165 -3.17 -54.64 -36.69
C PHE A 165 -3.54 -55.32 -35.37
N ALA A 166 -4.36 -54.67 -34.54
CA ALA A 166 -4.87 -55.23 -33.30
C ALA A 166 -5.71 -56.49 -33.54
N ASP A 167 -6.60 -56.49 -34.55
CA ASP A 167 -7.39 -57.67 -34.93
C ASP A 167 -6.51 -58.89 -35.23
N CYS A 168 -5.50 -58.70 -36.08
CA CYS A 168 -4.51 -59.73 -36.40
C CYS A 168 -3.74 -60.19 -35.15
N GLN A 169 -3.17 -59.25 -34.38
CA GLN A 169 -2.35 -59.53 -33.22
C GLN A 169 -3.11 -60.31 -32.13
N ILE A 170 -4.35 -59.91 -31.83
CA ILE A 170 -5.18 -60.53 -30.79
C ILE A 170 -5.59 -61.95 -31.21
N LYS A 171 -6.04 -62.12 -32.46
CA LYS A 171 -6.42 -63.45 -32.99
C LYS A 171 -5.23 -64.40 -33.00
N VAL A 172 -4.04 -63.94 -33.39
CA VAL A 172 -2.81 -64.74 -33.32
C VAL A 172 -2.47 -65.13 -31.89
N GLY A 173 -2.58 -64.20 -30.94
CA GLY A 173 -2.36 -64.50 -29.53
C GLY A 173 -3.30 -65.57 -28.98
N LEU A 174 -4.61 -65.42 -29.24
CA LEU A 174 -5.62 -66.38 -28.80
C LEU A 174 -5.42 -67.77 -29.40
N VAL A 175 -5.21 -67.86 -30.71
CA VAL A 175 -4.98 -69.13 -31.41
C VAL A 175 -3.72 -69.83 -30.88
N THR A 176 -2.65 -69.07 -30.64
CA THR A 176 -1.38 -69.62 -30.15
C THR A 176 -1.55 -70.28 -28.78
N ILE A 177 -2.32 -69.67 -27.89
CA ILE A 177 -2.60 -70.19 -26.54
C ILE A 177 -3.58 -71.35 -26.62
N LEU A 178 -4.75 -71.13 -27.23
CA LEU A 178 -5.87 -72.07 -27.22
C LEU A 178 -5.60 -73.33 -28.07
N ARG A 179 -4.69 -73.29 -29.03
CA ARG A 179 -4.28 -74.52 -29.74
C ARG A 179 -3.67 -75.54 -28.79
N LYS A 180 -2.89 -75.10 -27.79
CA LYS A 180 -2.12 -75.99 -26.91
C LYS A 180 -2.71 -76.12 -25.51
N TYR A 181 -3.43 -75.11 -25.03
CA TYR A 181 -3.84 -75.01 -23.63
C TYR A 181 -5.33 -74.74 -23.48
N LYS A 182 -5.99 -75.49 -22.60
CA LYS A 182 -7.33 -75.19 -22.11
C LYS A 182 -7.19 -74.30 -20.88
N MET A 183 -8.02 -73.28 -20.80
CA MET A 183 -8.06 -72.30 -19.72
C MET A 183 -9.14 -72.73 -18.72
N ASP A 184 -8.77 -72.81 -17.45
CA ASP A 184 -9.69 -73.03 -16.33
C ASP A 184 -9.56 -71.88 -15.33
N ALA A 185 -10.66 -71.55 -14.65
CA ALA A 185 -10.63 -70.59 -13.55
C ALA A 185 -9.93 -71.22 -12.32
N CYS A 186 -9.16 -70.43 -11.59
CA CYS A 186 -8.50 -70.85 -10.35
C CYS A 186 -9.04 -70.06 -9.15
N GLU A 187 -8.60 -70.39 -7.94
CA GLU A 187 -9.06 -69.74 -6.70
C GLU A 187 -8.83 -68.21 -6.69
N LYS A 188 -7.90 -67.70 -7.50
CA LYS A 188 -7.61 -66.26 -7.63
C LYS A 188 -8.38 -65.59 -8.77
N THR A 189 -9.12 -66.35 -9.57
CA THR A 189 -9.94 -65.78 -10.64
C THR A 189 -11.09 -65.00 -10.04
N MET A 190 -11.15 -63.70 -10.33
CA MET A 190 -12.17 -62.80 -9.81
C MET A 190 -13.52 -63.08 -10.48
N ILE A 191 -14.50 -63.56 -9.70
CA ILE A 191 -15.85 -63.87 -10.18
C ILE A 191 -16.85 -63.28 -9.16
N PRO A 192 -17.68 -62.29 -9.53
CA PRO A 192 -17.81 -61.67 -10.86
C PRO A 192 -16.61 -60.77 -11.20
N TYR A 193 -16.40 -60.49 -12.49
CA TYR A 193 -15.38 -59.55 -12.95
C TYR A 193 -15.65 -58.15 -12.36
N GLU A 194 -14.73 -57.62 -11.57
CA GLU A 194 -14.81 -56.25 -11.04
C GLU A 194 -13.86 -55.33 -11.81
N PHE A 195 -14.38 -54.21 -12.31
CA PHE A 195 -13.53 -53.18 -12.91
C PHE A 195 -12.75 -52.44 -11.82
N GLU A 196 -11.44 -52.30 -12.02
CA GLU A 196 -10.61 -51.53 -11.11
C GLU A 196 -11.06 -50.06 -11.06
N HIS A 197 -11.47 -49.57 -9.89
CA HIS A 197 -12.00 -48.21 -9.71
C HIS A 197 -10.97 -47.09 -9.95
N THR A 198 -9.68 -47.41 -10.03
CA THR A 198 -8.54 -46.49 -10.20
C THR A 198 -8.01 -46.40 -11.64
N GLY A 199 -8.49 -47.25 -12.55
CA GLY A 199 -7.91 -47.47 -13.88
C GLY A 199 -8.44 -46.53 -14.98
N SER A 200 -8.17 -45.23 -14.93
CA SER A 200 -8.22 -44.43 -16.17
C SER A 200 -6.93 -44.70 -16.96
N GLY A 201 -7.02 -45.29 -18.15
CA GLY A 201 -5.84 -45.56 -19.02
C GLY A 201 -5.06 -44.32 -19.46
N ILE A 202 -5.55 -43.11 -19.14
CA ILE A 202 -4.80 -41.85 -19.26
C ILE A 202 -3.80 -41.68 -18.09
N ALA A 203 -4.05 -42.31 -16.95
CA ALA A 203 -3.18 -42.25 -15.78
C ALA A 203 -1.88 -43.03 -15.96
N TYR A 204 -1.81 -44.07 -16.81
CA TYR A 204 -0.59 -44.87 -16.98
C TYR A 204 0.52 -44.17 -17.80
N CYS A 205 0.18 -43.25 -18.71
CA CYS A 205 1.18 -42.32 -19.28
C CYS A 205 1.67 -41.28 -18.25
N LEU A 206 1.07 -41.24 -17.06
CA LEU A 206 1.48 -40.36 -15.96
C LEU A 206 2.02 -41.12 -14.73
N ASN A 207 1.97 -42.46 -14.64
CA ASN A 207 2.20 -43.17 -13.37
C ASN A 207 3.40 -44.14 -13.33
N TYR A 208 4.58 -43.53 -13.14
CA TYR A 208 5.53 -43.96 -12.09
C TYR A 208 6.08 -42.74 -11.37
N GLN A 209 6.17 -41.59 -12.07
CA GLN A 209 6.34 -40.29 -11.42
C GLN A 209 5.07 -39.89 -10.63
N SER A 210 3.84 -40.07 -11.14
CA SER A 210 2.64 -39.52 -10.48
C SER A 210 2.14 -40.21 -9.21
N PHE A 211 2.47 -41.47 -8.88
CA PHE A 211 2.00 -42.10 -7.63
C PHE A 211 2.92 -41.77 -6.44
N LYS A 212 4.22 -41.65 -6.69
CA LYS A 212 5.16 -40.97 -5.77
C LYS A 212 4.84 -39.47 -5.67
N TYR A 213 4.39 -38.86 -6.77
CA TYR A 213 3.92 -37.49 -6.77
C TYR A 213 2.57 -37.33 -6.09
N ILE A 214 1.55 -38.19 -6.13
CA ILE A 214 0.24 -37.91 -5.49
C ILE A 214 0.30 -38.14 -3.98
N GLY A 215 0.99 -39.20 -3.52
CA GLY A 215 1.32 -39.36 -2.09
C GLY A 215 2.28 -38.27 -1.61
N GLY A 216 3.29 -37.91 -2.40
CA GLY A 216 4.19 -36.78 -2.14
C GLY A 216 3.54 -35.39 -2.31
N ILE A 217 2.46 -35.27 -3.08
CA ILE A 217 1.67 -34.05 -3.29
C ILE A 217 0.68 -33.91 -2.14
N MET A 218 0.07 -34.99 -1.64
CA MET A 218 -0.77 -34.92 -0.43
C MET A 218 0.06 -34.67 0.83
N VAL A 219 1.19 -35.37 0.99
CA VAL A 219 2.17 -35.07 2.06
C VAL A 219 2.77 -33.68 1.85
N GLY A 220 3.10 -33.31 0.60
CA GLY A 220 3.59 -31.97 0.27
C GLY A 220 2.55 -30.87 0.50
N TYR A 221 1.27 -31.09 0.22
CA TYR A 221 0.20 -30.15 0.54
C TYR A 221 -0.04 -30.09 2.05
N LEU A 222 0.07 -31.20 2.77
CA LEU A 222 0.00 -31.21 4.23
C LEU A 222 1.21 -30.50 4.85
N GLU A 223 2.42 -30.68 4.32
CA GLU A 223 3.64 -29.96 4.70
C GLU A 223 3.55 -28.48 4.36
N ILE A 224 2.99 -28.12 3.21
CA ILE A 224 2.71 -26.72 2.83
C ILE A 224 1.64 -26.14 3.77
N ILE A 225 0.57 -26.87 4.08
CA ILE A 225 -0.48 -26.42 5.01
C ILE A 225 0.10 -26.26 6.41
N CYS A 226 0.84 -27.24 6.92
CA CYS A 226 1.54 -27.17 8.21
C CYS A 226 2.57 -26.04 8.22
N GLY A 227 3.30 -25.83 7.13
CA GLY A 227 4.23 -24.73 6.94
C GLY A 227 3.52 -23.37 6.94
N VAL A 228 2.39 -23.25 6.24
CA VAL A 228 1.55 -22.05 6.24
C VAL A 228 0.95 -21.82 7.63
N VAL A 229 0.45 -22.85 8.32
CA VAL A 229 -0.07 -22.75 9.68
C VAL A 229 1.05 -22.36 10.66
N ALA A 230 2.24 -22.96 10.55
CA ALA A 230 3.41 -22.60 11.35
C ALA A 230 3.85 -21.16 11.07
N LEU A 231 3.83 -20.71 9.82
CA LEU A 231 4.12 -19.33 9.43
C LEU A 231 3.05 -18.37 9.96
N LEU A 232 1.76 -18.73 9.92
CA LEU A 232 0.67 -17.93 10.47
C LEU A 232 0.74 -17.85 12.00
N LEU A 233 1.06 -18.96 12.68
CA LEU A 233 1.28 -19.00 14.13
C LEU A 233 2.55 -18.25 14.53
N ALA A 234 3.64 -18.37 13.77
CA ALA A 234 4.87 -17.59 13.99
C ALA A 234 4.61 -16.11 13.75
N PHE A 235 3.85 -15.75 12.72
CA PHE A 235 3.44 -14.38 12.43
C PHE A 235 2.49 -13.83 13.50
N TYR A 236 1.57 -14.64 14.00
CA TYR A 236 0.70 -14.28 15.12
C TYR A 236 1.53 -14.06 16.39
N TYR A 237 2.33 -15.07 16.73
CA TYR A 237 3.50 -15.11 17.60
C TYR A 237 4.22 -13.78 17.73
N TYR A 238 4.92 -13.50 16.64
CA TYR A 238 5.66 -12.30 16.38
C TYR A 238 4.77 -11.09 16.63
N SER A 239 3.63 -10.96 15.97
CA SER A 239 2.76 -9.78 16.08
C SER A 239 2.36 -9.46 17.52
N VAL A 240 1.96 -10.44 18.32
CA VAL A 240 1.43 -10.21 19.68
C VAL A 240 2.47 -10.20 20.79
N SER A 241 3.66 -10.78 20.59
CA SER A 241 4.69 -10.89 21.65
C SER A 241 5.20 -9.54 22.19
N ALA A 242 5.05 -8.45 21.43
CA ALA A 242 5.41 -7.10 21.88
C ALA A 242 4.34 -6.44 22.78
N PHE A 243 3.10 -6.95 22.77
CA PHE A 243 1.94 -6.32 23.41
C PHE A 243 1.89 -6.46 24.94
N SER A 244 2.85 -7.16 25.54
CA SER A 244 3.03 -7.23 26.99
C SER A 244 3.85 -6.06 27.56
N PHE A 245 4.55 -5.29 26.72
CA PHE A 245 5.53 -4.27 27.14
C PHE A 245 5.00 -3.22 28.11
N TRP A 246 3.80 -2.66 27.89
CA TRP A 246 3.20 -1.65 28.77
C TRP A 246 2.56 -2.27 30.01
N LYS A 247 1.90 -3.43 29.83
CA LYS A 247 1.31 -4.19 30.94
C LYS A 247 2.37 -4.58 31.98
N SER A 248 3.56 -5.00 31.54
CA SER A 248 4.66 -5.37 32.44
C SER A 248 5.28 -4.17 33.17
N ARG A 249 4.98 -2.93 32.76
CA ARG A 249 5.46 -1.69 33.36
C ARG A 249 4.38 -0.95 34.16
N GLY A 250 3.19 -1.54 34.27
CA GLY A 250 2.05 -0.91 34.95
C GLY A 250 1.53 0.35 34.25
N VAL A 251 1.78 0.52 32.94
CA VAL A 251 1.28 1.66 32.17
C VAL A 251 -0.07 1.28 31.55
N PRO A 252 -1.16 2.00 31.83
CA PRO A 252 -2.47 1.73 31.27
C PRO A 252 -2.52 2.08 29.78
N GLY A 253 -3.39 1.41 29.04
CA GLY A 253 -3.60 1.68 27.63
C GLY A 253 -4.57 0.71 26.95
N PRO A 254 -5.05 1.05 25.75
CA PRO A 254 -6.05 0.26 25.05
C PRO A 254 -5.47 -1.07 24.59
N LYS A 255 -6.31 -2.10 24.52
CA LYS A 255 -5.91 -3.42 24.01
C LYS A 255 -5.49 -3.28 22.53
N PRO A 256 -4.25 -3.67 22.15
CA PRO A 256 -3.78 -3.55 20.79
C PRO A 256 -4.51 -4.53 19.86
N ALA A 257 -4.89 -4.05 18.67
CA ALA A 257 -5.44 -4.88 17.62
C ALA A 257 -4.35 -5.76 17.00
N PHE A 258 -4.76 -6.93 16.54
CA PHE A 258 -3.86 -7.88 15.89
C PHE A 258 -3.09 -7.22 14.74
N PHE A 259 -1.76 -7.40 14.71
CA PHE A 259 -0.80 -6.84 13.75
C PHE A 259 -0.67 -5.31 13.73
N PHE A 260 -1.77 -4.57 13.81
CA PHE A 260 -1.83 -3.12 13.62
C PHE A 260 -1.53 -2.30 14.90
N GLY A 261 -1.62 -2.92 16.08
CA GLY A 261 -1.51 -2.21 17.34
C GLY A 261 -2.76 -1.36 17.61
N ASN A 262 -2.60 -0.18 18.20
CA ASN A 262 -3.73 0.68 18.55
C ASN A 262 -4.07 1.72 17.48
N THR A 263 -3.16 2.02 16.55
CA THR A 263 -3.32 3.13 15.60
C THR A 263 -3.90 2.70 14.24
N MET A 264 -4.64 1.59 14.20
CA MET A 264 -5.23 1.01 12.98
C MET A 264 -6.10 2.01 12.21
N GLU A 265 -7.00 2.71 12.90
CA GLU A 265 -7.89 3.70 12.26
C GLU A 265 -7.10 4.84 11.61
N HIS A 266 -6.02 5.29 12.26
CA HIS A 266 -5.12 6.29 11.70
C HIS A 266 -4.30 5.73 10.52
N MET A 267 -3.86 4.47 10.58
CA MET A 267 -3.14 3.81 9.50
C MET A 267 -3.95 3.81 8.20
N PHE A 268 -5.24 3.49 8.28
CA PHE A 268 -6.18 3.48 7.14
C PHE A 268 -6.85 4.84 6.87
N ALA A 269 -6.33 5.93 7.43
CA ALA A 269 -6.84 7.29 7.24
C ALA A 269 -8.35 7.48 7.55
N ARG A 270 -8.90 6.69 8.47
CA ARG A 270 -10.29 6.83 8.94
C ARG A 270 -10.45 7.99 9.92
N ILE A 271 -9.40 8.29 10.67
CA ILE A 271 -9.33 9.38 11.65
C ILE A 271 -7.93 10.01 11.61
N SER A 272 -7.84 11.32 11.86
CA SER A 272 -6.53 11.97 12.03
C SER A 272 -5.86 11.50 13.33
N LEU A 273 -4.52 11.54 13.39
CA LEU A 273 -3.79 11.11 14.59
C LEU A 273 -4.14 11.97 15.82
N ALA A 274 -4.37 13.27 15.62
CA ALA A 274 -4.74 14.17 16.70
C ALA A 274 -6.13 13.86 17.28
N GLN A 275 -7.12 13.58 16.41
CA GLN A 275 -8.45 13.17 16.85
C GLN A 275 -8.42 11.81 17.57
N TYR A 276 -7.61 10.86 17.07
CA TYR A 276 -7.39 9.58 17.76
C TYR A 276 -6.78 9.79 19.15
N LEU A 277 -5.76 10.63 19.27
CA LEU A 277 -5.15 10.96 20.56
C LEU A 277 -6.09 11.73 21.49
N LYS A 278 -7.02 12.56 20.98
CA LYS A 278 -8.08 13.19 21.78
C LYS A 278 -9.01 12.16 22.39
N LYS A 279 -9.51 11.20 21.59
CA LYS A 279 -10.36 10.10 22.08
C LYS A 279 -9.64 9.31 23.18
N LEU A 280 -8.37 9.00 22.97
CA LEU A 280 -7.55 8.30 23.95
C LEU A 280 -7.34 9.13 25.24
N TYR A 281 -7.10 10.43 25.09
CA TYR A 281 -6.92 11.34 26.21
C TYR A 281 -8.15 11.37 27.12
N GLU A 282 -9.35 11.36 26.53
CA GLU A 282 -10.64 11.32 27.22
C GLU A 282 -10.91 9.96 27.88
N GLU A 283 -10.62 8.86 27.18
CA GLU A 283 -10.82 7.50 27.71
C GLU A 283 -9.94 7.23 28.94
N TYR A 284 -8.71 7.73 28.95
CA TYR A 284 -7.75 7.58 30.04
C TYR A 284 -7.54 8.88 30.81
N LYS A 285 -8.62 9.66 31.02
CA LYS A 285 -8.57 11.04 31.55
C LYS A 285 -7.72 11.21 32.81
N ASN A 286 -7.84 10.30 33.77
CA ASN A 286 -7.15 10.39 35.07
C ASN A 286 -5.72 9.83 35.07
N GLU A 287 -5.26 9.28 33.96
CA GLU A 287 -3.91 8.69 33.88
C GLU A 287 -2.87 9.72 33.42
N PRO A 288 -1.69 9.80 34.06
CA PRO A 288 -0.64 10.75 33.68
C PRO A 288 0.04 10.39 32.35
N MET A 289 0.00 9.11 31.98
CA MET A 289 0.57 8.59 30.74
C MET A 289 -0.20 7.38 30.24
N VAL A 290 -0.19 7.17 28.92
CA VAL A 290 -0.91 6.07 28.26
C VAL A 290 0.01 5.33 27.30
N GLY A 291 0.04 4.01 27.42
CA GLY A 291 0.83 3.12 26.58
C GLY A 291 0.08 2.73 25.31
N LEU A 292 0.71 2.93 24.15
CA LEU A 292 0.19 2.55 22.84
C LEU A 292 1.16 1.65 22.09
N TYR A 293 0.65 1.00 21.05
CA TYR A 293 1.42 0.26 20.07
C TYR A 293 1.16 0.82 18.67
N MET A 294 2.23 1.25 18.01
CA MET A 294 2.22 1.54 16.58
C MET A 294 2.76 0.30 15.86
N ARG A 295 1.88 -0.52 15.29
CA ARG A 295 2.21 -1.91 14.91
C ARG A 295 2.75 -2.65 16.13
N ARG A 296 4.03 -3.04 16.13
CA ARG A 296 4.70 -3.71 17.25
C ARG A 296 5.52 -2.78 18.14
N SER A 297 5.68 -1.52 17.74
CA SER A 297 6.55 -0.57 18.44
C SER A 297 5.77 0.10 19.58
N PRO A 298 6.24 -0.01 20.84
CA PRO A 298 5.62 0.71 21.95
C PRO A 298 5.83 2.22 21.79
N VAL A 299 4.78 2.99 22.08
CA VAL A 299 4.75 4.46 22.06
C VAL A 299 4.11 4.93 23.37
N LEU A 300 4.72 5.90 24.03
CA LEU A 300 4.20 6.49 25.27
C LEU A 300 3.50 7.82 24.97
N VAL A 301 2.26 7.97 25.41
CA VAL A 301 1.56 9.26 25.37
C VAL A 301 1.70 9.93 26.73
N LEU A 302 2.24 11.14 26.77
CA LEU A 302 2.40 11.92 28.01
C LEU A 302 1.28 12.94 28.12
N LYS A 303 0.52 12.89 29.22
CA LYS A 303 -0.62 13.77 29.49
C LYS A 303 -0.34 14.74 30.63
N ASP A 304 0.43 14.30 31.62
CA ASP A 304 0.79 15.10 32.79
C ASP A 304 1.74 16.27 32.43
N PRO A 305 1.40 17.52 32.81
CA PRO A 305 2.20 18.69 32.46
C PRO A 305 3.63 18.72 33.03
N GLU A 306 3.88 18.14 34.21
CA GLU A 306 5.23 18.07 34.79
C GLU A 306 6.10 17.05 34.05
N LEU A 307 5.52 15.89 33.69
CA LEU A 307 6.23 14.92 32.83
C LEU A 307 6.53 15.49 31.44
N ILE A 308 5.63 16.29 30.89
CA ILE A 308 5.85 17.01 29.62
C ILE A 308 7.01 18.00 29.77
N LYS A 309 7.06 18.75 30.88
CA LYS A 309 8.14 19.70 31.19
C LYS A 309 9.49 19.01 31.32
N ASP A 310 9.52 17.85 31.98
CA ASP A 310 10.71 17.02 32.09
C ASP A 310 11.25 16.65 30.69
N VAL A 311 10.38 16.17 29.80
CA VAL A 311 10.75 15.76 28.44
C VAL A 311 11.15 16.93 27.53
N LEU A 312 10.43 18.05 27.58
CA LEU A 312 10.66 19.16 26.67
C LEU A 312 11.81 20.08 27.11
N ILE A 313 12.05 20.20 28.41
CA ILE A 313 12.92 21.23 28.99
C ILE A 313 14.02 20.60 29.86
N LYS A 314 13.65 19.98 30.98
CA LYS A 314 14.60 19.60 32.04
C LYS A 314 15.60 18.52 31.59
N ASP A 315 15.07 17.44 31.04
CA ASP A 315 15.82 16.28 30.56
C ASP A 315 15.90 16.25 29.03
N PHE A 316 15.80 17.43 28.40
CA PHE A 316 15.85 17.60 26.95
C PHE A 316 17.03 16.88 26.26
N PRO A 317 18.26 16.79 26.83
CA PRO A 317 19.34 16.03 26.18
C PRO A 317 18.96 14.58 25.83
N ILE A 318 18.15 13.92 26.67
CA ILE A 318 17.66 12.55 26.47
C ILE A 318 16.53 12.52 25.43
N PHE A 319 15.78 13.61 25.28
CA PHE A 319 14.63 13.72 24.38
C PHE A 319 14.87 14.74 23.27
N SER A 320 16.12 14.87 22.85
CA SER A 320 16.49 15.85 21.83
C SER A 320 16.01 15.44 20.44
N ASP A 321 15.72 14.15 20.22
CA ASP A 321 15.27 13.56 18.97
C ASP A 321 13.74 13.58 18.83
N ARG A 322 13.22 13.82 17.62
CA ARG A 322 11.78 13.75 17.30
C ARG A 322 11.30 12.36 16.89
N GLY A 323 12.20 11.44 16.57
CA GLY A 323 11.87 10.09 16.09
C GLY A 323 11.31 10.06 14.67
N LEU A 324 11.57 11.11 13.88
CA LEU A 324 11.34 11.15 12.44
C LEU A 324 12.59 10.61 11.75
N THR A 325 12.44 9.55 10.96
CA THR A 325 13.60 8.89 10.32
C THR A 325 13.97 9.64 9.04
N VAL A 326 15.25 9.95 8.93
CA VAL A 326 15.90 10.34 7.68
C VAL A 326 16.35 9.05 7.01
N HIS A 327 15.98 8.85 5.75
CA HIS A 327 16.24 7.62 5.00
C HIS A 327 17.43 7.82 4.05
N GLU A 328 18.64 7.83 4.65
CA GLU A 328 19.93 7.81 3.94
C GLU A 328 20.39 6.35 3.79
N ARG A 329 20.86 5.95 2.61
CA ARG A 329 21.54 4.65 2.46
C ARG A 329 23.04 4.88 2.72
N GLU A 330 23.60 4.22 3.73
CA GLU A 330 25.05 4.02 3.83
C GLU A 330 25.53 3.23 2.60
N THR A 331 26.42 3.82 1.81
CA THR A 331 27.13 3.07 0.78
C THR A 331 28.58 2.92 1.18
N ASN A 332 28.95 1.72 1.64
CA ASN A 332 30.33 1.21 1.63
C ASN A 332 30.76 1.01 0.17
N VAL A 333 30.95 2.09 -0.56
CA VAL A 333 31.32 2.09 -1.98
C VAL A 333 32.68 2.77 -2.08
N SER A 334 33.73 1.95 -1.99
CA SER A 334 35.09 2.33 -2.42
C SER A 334 35.11 2.34 -3.95
N ILE A 335 34.95 3.50 -4.59
CA ILE A 335 35.14 3.64 -6.04
C ILE A 335 36.41 4.43 -6.33
N ASN A 336 37.32 3.75 -7.00
CA ASN A 336 38.47 4.36 -7.67
C ASN A 336 37.99 5.19 -8.88
N ARG A 337 38.48 6.43 -8.95
CA ARG A 337 38.52 7.36 -10.11
C ARG A 337 37.20 7.97 -10.62
N GLN A 338 37.18 9.30 -10.51
CA GLN A 338 36.67 10.26 -11.51
C GLN A 338 35.16 10.30 -11.78
N VAL A 339 34.36 10.10 -10.74
CA VAL A 339 32.99 10.62 -10.66
C VAL A 339 32.91 11.45 -9.38
N SER A 340 32.38 12.68 -9.46
CA SER A 340 32.24 13.54 -8.28
C SER A 340 31.39 12.84 -7.22
N ILE A 341 31.90 12.72 -6.00
CA ILE A 341 31.24 12.09 -4.84
C ILE A 341 29.83 12.68 -4.63
N THR A 342 29.65 13.96 -4.92
CA THR A 342 28.37 14.68 -4.86
C THR A 342 27.31 14.19 -5.86
N ASP A 343 27.68 13.76 -7.06
CA ASP A 343 26.71 13.30 -8.08
C ASP A 343 26.16 11.90 -7.79
N VAL A 344 26.98 11.04 -7.17
CA VAL A 344 26.58 9.67 -6.82
C VAL A 344 25.68 9.67 -5.60
N ALA A 345 26.02 10.46 -4.58
CA ALA A 345 25.24 10.52 -3.35
C ALA A 345 23.89 11.27 -3.52
N ASN A 346 23.82 12.29 -4.38
CA ASN A 346 22.56 12.95 -4.72
C ASN A 346 21.59 12.02 -5.47
N ARG A 347 22.10 11.03 -6.22
CA ARG A 347 21.27 10.04 -6.95
C ARG A 347 20.76 8.90 -6.09
N LEU A 348 21.26 8.73 -4.86
CA LEU A 348 21.00 7.57 -4.01
C LEU A 348 20.12 7.86 -2.79
N GLN A 349 19.66 9.10 -2.62
CA GLN A 349 18.71 9.48 -1.57
C GLN A 349 17.27 9.27 -2.00
N THR A 350 16.52 8.45 -1.27
CA THR A 350 15.09 8.20 -1.49
C THR A 350 14.24 9.48 -1.37
N GLU A 351 14.59 10.34 -0.41
CA GLU A 351 13.94 11.64 -0.18
C GLU A 351 15.00 12.71 0.18
N PRO A 352 15.65 13.36 -0.80
CA PRO A 352 16.72 14.35 -0.53
C PRO A 352 16.25 15.49 0.39
N LEU A 353 15.02 15.97 0.17
CA LEU A 353 14.41 17.04 0.96
C LEU A 353 14.10 16.65 2.42
N SER A 354 14.19 15.36 2.78
CA SER A 354 13.98 14.91 4.16
C SER A 354 15.12 15.32 5.10
N LEU A 355 16.28 15.71 4.55
CA LEU A 355 17.49 16.16 5.26
C LEU A 355 17.38 17.59 5.80
N ASN A 356 16.30 17.87 6.52
CA ASN A 356 15.99 19.21 6.97
C ASN A 356 15.88 19.30 8.50
N LEU A 357 15.99 20.52 9.03
CA LEU A 357 16.00 20.83 10.46
C LEU A 357 14.85 20.18 11.28
N LEU A 358 13.72 19.87 10.64
CA LEU A 358 12.59 19.20 11.27
C LEU A 358 12.92 17.74 11.64
N ASN A 359 13.66 17.04 10.77
CA ASN A 359 13.86 15.58 10.82
C ASN A 359 15.23 15.16 11.34
N LEU A 360 16.24 16.03 11.26
CA LEU A 360 17.63 15.70 11.64
C LEU A 360 17.73 15.12 13.06
N GLU A 361 18.60 14.14 13.24
CA GLU A 361 19.00 13.61 14.54
C GLU A 361 19.71 14.69 15.39
N PRO A 362 19.74 14.54 16.73
CA PRO A 362 20.29 15.55 17.64
C PRO A 362 21.68 16.07 17.28
N GLU A 363 22.55 15.18 16.81
CA GLU A 363 23.96 15.43 16.51
C GLU A 363 24.11 16.45 15.36
N ARG A 364 23.33 16.29 14.28
CA ARG A 364 23.29 17.24 13.15
C ARG A 364 22.37 18.43 13.41
N TRP A 365 21.27 18.20 14.13
CA TRP A 365 20.26 19.23 14.40
C TRP A 365 20.82 20.37 15.27
N ARG A 366 21.54 20.06 16.35
CA ARG A 366 22.00 21.05 17.33
C ARG A 366 22.91 22.13 16.71
N PRO A 367 23.99 21.81 15.99
CA PRO A 367 24.85 22.82 15.37
C PRO A 367 24.09 23.64 14.32
N LEU A 368 23.31 22.99 13.45
CA LEU A 368 22.54 23.68 12.42
C LEU A 368 21.50 24.63 13.01
N ARG A 369 20.76 24.18 14.06
CA ARG A 369 19.80 25.02 14.78
C ARG A 369 20.45 26.26 15.36
N SER A 370 21.62 26.11 15.98
CA SER A 370 22.38 27.22 16.56
C SER A 370 22.70 28.29 15.52
N LYS A 371 23.08 27.88 14.30
CA LYS A 371 23.43 28.80 13.21
C LYS A 371 22.26 29.47 12.52
N LEU A 372 21.11 28.82 12.46
CA LEU A 372 19.91 29.37 11.82
C LEU A 372 19.09 30.27 12.78
N THR A 373 19.25 30.09 14.10
CA THR A 373 18.50 30.86 15.10
C THR A 373 18.67 32.39 15.00
N PRO A 374 19.87 32.94 14.72
CA PRO A 374 20.09 34.38 14.54
C PRO A 374 19.18 35.08 13.51
N MET A 375 18.67 34.37 12.49
CA MET A 375 17.73 34.95 11.50
C MET A 375 16.39 35.34 12.09
N PHE A 376 16.00 34.75 13.22
CA PHE A 376 14.71 34.97 13.85
C PHE A 376 14.81 35.84 15.10
N THR A 377 15.91 36.61 15.22
CA THR A 377 16.07 37.64 16.25
C THR A 377 15.15 38.83 15.97
N SER A 378 14.80 39.59 17.01
CA SER A 378 13.90 40.74 16.87
C SER A 378 14.44 41.80 15.90
N GLY A 379 15.77 41.99 15.83
CA GLY A 379 16.40 42.90 14.87
C GLY A 379 16.19 42.45 13.42
N LYS A 380 16.50 41.19 13.12
CA LYS A 380 16.30 40.63 11.77
C LYS A 380 14.84 40.58 11.35
N LEU A 381 13.92 40.32 12.27
CA LEU A 381 12.48 40.39 11.98
C LEU A 381 12.01 41.80 11.68
N LYS A 382 12.58 42.81 12.34
CA LYS A 382 12.31 44.22 12.05
C LYS A 382 12.83 44.60 10.65
N ASP A 383 14.01 44.12 10.25
CA ASP A 383 14.55 44.31 8.89
C ASP A 383 13.62 43.70 7.83
N MET A 384 13.07 42.51 8.09
CA MET A 384 12.13 41.82 7.18
C MET A 384 10.73 42.45 7.17
N PHE A 385 10.36 43.24 8.18
CA PHE A 385 8.99 43.74 8.35
C PHE A 385 8.54 44.61 7.17
N GLY A 386 9.44 45.41 6.60
CA GLY A 386 9.15 46.21 5.39
C GLY A 386 8.71 45.35 4.20
N LEU A 387 9.36 44.20 3.99
CA LEU A 387 9.00 43.24 2.93
C LEU A 387 7.63 42.59 3.18
N ILE A 388 7.29 42.33 4.45
CA ILE A 388 5.97 41.81 4.83
C ILE A 388 4.88 42.85 4.54
N LEU A 389 5.15 44.14 4.78
CA LEU A 389 4.23 45.24 4.48
C LEU A 389 4.03 45.42 2.96
N GLU A 390 5.10 45.35 2.17
CA GLU A 390 5.02 45.40 0.71
C GLU A 390 4.12 44.27 0.16
N CYS A 391 4.32 43.04 0.66
CA CYS A 391 3.43 41.92 0.33
C CYS A 391 1.98 42.18 0.79
N ALA A 392 1.79 42.88 1.91
CA ALA A 392 0.46 43.21 2.43
C ALA A 392 -0.26 44.27 1.57
N GLU A 393 0.46 45.20 0.95
CA GLU A 393 -0.10 46.15 -0.02
C GLU A 393 -0.56 45.44 -1.30
N HIS A 394 0.24 44.49 -1.80
CA HIS A 394 -0.17 43.62 -2.91
C HIS A 394 -1.38 42.77 -2.54
N PHE A 395 -1.43 42.29 -1.30
CA PHE A 395 -2.55 41.53 -0.79
C PHE A 395 -3.83 42.34 -0.72
N GLU A 396 -3.78 43.60 -0.29
CA GLU A 396 -4.94 44.48 -0.29
C GLU A 396 -5.51 44.70 -1.70
N LYS A 397 -4.66 44.95 -2.70
CA LYS A 397 -5.09 45.06 -4.11
C LYS A 397 -5.76 43.78 -4.60
N TYR A 398 -5.28 42.61 -4.17
CA TYR A 398 -5.90 41.32 -4.47
C TYR A 398 -7.26 41.16 -3.76
N LEU A 399 -7.35 41.54 -2.49
CA LEU A 399 -8.60 41.50 -1.71
C LEU A 399 -9.67 42.43 -2.30
N ASP A 400 -9.29 43.58 -2.85
CA ASP A 400 -10.21 44.49 -3.55
C ASP A 400 -10.84 43.83 -4.78
N LYS A 401 -10.02 43.15 -5.59
CA LYS A 401 -10.51 42.36 -6.73
C LYS A 401 -11.43 41.23 -6.27
N LEU A 402 -11.10 40.59 -5.15
CA LEU A 402 -11.89 39.49 -4.60
C LEU A 402 -13.25 39.96 -4.07
N ALA A 403 -13.26 41.07 -3.32
CA ALA A 403 -14.48 41.67 -2.77
C ALA A 403 -15.40 42.18 -3.90
N ALA A 404 -14.83 42.71 -4.99
CA ALA A 404 -15.61 43.19 -6.14
C ALA A 404 -16.36 42.08 -6.88
N ARG A 405 -15.90 40.82 -6.81
CA ARG A 405 -16.60 39.67 -7.40
C ARG A 405 -17.87 39.29 -6.62
N ASP A 406 -17.94 39.65 -5.33
CA ASP A 406 -19.06 39.33 -4.43
C ASP A 406 -19.38 37.81 -4.32
N GLU A 407 -18.41 36.95 -4.63
CA GLU A 407 -18.52 35.49 -4.62
C GLU A 407 -17.81 34.84 -3.41
N PRO A 408 -18.25 33.65 -2.94
CA PRO A 408 -17.50 32.87 -1.96
C PRO A 408 -16.10 32.50 -2.45
N ALA A 409 -15.09 32.69 -1.60
CA ALA A 409 -13.69 32.37 -1.89
C ALA A 409 -13.15 31.36 -0.87
N ASP A 410 -12.22 30.49 -1.30
CA ASP A 410 -11.47 29.63 -0.37
C ASP A 410 -10.38 30.44 0.32
N PHE A 411 -10.60 30.78 1.59
CA PHE A 411 -9.68 31.56 2.38
C PHE A 411 -8.39 30.81 2.74
N ARG A 412 -8.33 29.48 2.60
CA ARG A 412 -7.03 28.79 2.63
C ARG A 412 -6.18 29.17 1.44
N GLU A 413 -6.77 29.22 0.25
CA GLU A 413 -6.02 29.60 -0.96
C GLU A 413 -5.65 31.09 -0.95
N VAL A 414 -6.58 31.96 -0.55
CA VAL A 414 -6.34 33.42 -0.43
C VAL A 414 -5.17 33.70 0.51
N THR A 415 -5.18 33.09 1.70
CA THR A 415 -4.12 33.31 2.70
C THR A 415 -2.83 32.57 2.33
N ALA A 416 -2.91 31.43 1.65
CA ALA A 416 -1.73 30.73 1.12
C ALA A 416 -0.98 31.59 0.10
N LYS A 417 -1.67 32.23 -0.86
CA LYS A 417 -1.04 33.15 -1.82
C LYS A 417 -0.24 34.25 -1.14
N TYR A 418 -0.84 34.92 -0.14
CA TYR A 418 -0.14 35.94 0.66
C TYR A 418 1.10 35.39 1.34
N THR A 419 0.97 34.28 2.08
CA THR A 419 2.10 33.72 2.84
C THR A 419 3.20 33.12 1.96
N THR A 420 2.86 32.65 0.75
CA THR A 420 3.83 32.21 -0.27
C THR A 420 4.67 33.40 -0.73
N ASP A 421 4.05 34.55 -1.03
CA ASP A 421 4.79 35.75 -1.44
C ASP A 421 5.65 36.32 -0.30
N VAL A 422 5.13 36.31 0.94
CA VAL A 422 5.89 36.73 2.12
C VAL A 422 7.14 35.87 2.33
N ILE A 423 7.02 34.53 2.33
CA ILE A 423 8.20 33.67 2.52
C ILE A 423 9.16 33.78 1.33
N GLY A 424 8.63 33.95 0.11
CA GLY A 424 9.44 34.18 -1.08
C GLY A 424 10.29 35.45 -0.98
N SER A 425 9.68 36.57 -0.59
CA SER A 425 10.40 37.84 -0.46
C SER A 425 11.36 37.84 0.73
N CYS A 426 10.93 37.37 1.91
CA CYS A 426 11.74 37.44 3.12
C CYS A 426 12.86 36.39 3.19
N ALA A 427 12.61 35.14 2.76
CA ALA A 427 13.60 34.07 2.87
C ALA A 427 14.42 33.85 1.59
N PHE A 428 13.78 33.91 0.42
CA PHE A 428 14.44 33.62 -0.86
C PHE A 428 14.90 34.87 -1.59
N GLY A 429 14.31 36.02 -1.26
CA GLY A 429 14.52 37.25 -1.98
C GLY A 429 14.02 37.21 -3.42
N ILE A 430 12.93 36.47 -3.66
CA ILE A 430 12.32 36.26 -4.98
C ILE A 430 10.87 36.71 -4.90
N GLU A 431 10.43 37.47 -5.91
CA GLU A 431 9.03 37.78 -6.10
C GLU A 431 8.31 36.57 -6.70
N MET A 432 7.44 35.93 -5.91
CA MET A 432 6.73 34.71 -6.31
C MET A 432 5.42 34.97 -7.04
N SER A 433 4.90 36.21 -6.98
CA SER A 433 3.71 36.69 -7.69
C SER A 433 2.48 35.78 -7.55
N SER A 434 2.32 35.10 -6.41
CA SER A 434 1.25 34.14 -6.18
C SER A 434 -0.14 34.78 -6.12
N MET A 435 -0.19 36.07 -5.80
CA MET A 435 -1.44 36.86 -5.75
C MET A 435 -1.84 37.44 -7.11
N SER A 436 -0.89 37.72 -7.99
CA SER A 436 -1.12 38.33 -9.31
C SER A 436 -1.23 37.30 -10.43
N ASP A 437 -0.52 36.18 -10.34
CA ASP A 437 -0.51 35.09 -11.30
C ASP A 437 -1.15 33.82 -10.73
N GLU A 438 -2.32 33.45 -11.26
CA GLU A 438 -3.01 32.19 -10.89
C GLU A 438 -2.21 30.94 -11.27
N ASP A 439 -1.30 31.07 -12.25
CA ASP A 439 -0.44 30.01 -12.75
C ASP A 439 0.95 29.98 -12.11
N SER A 440 1.18 30.77 -11.04
CA SER A 440 2.45 30.80 -10.32
C SER A 440 2.96 29.39 -9.99
N GLU A 441 4.14 29.06 -10.53
CA GLU A 441 4.79 27.75 -10.31
C GLU A 441 5.07 27.50 -8.83
N PHE A 442 5.45 28.54 -8.08
CA PHE A 442 5.65 28.45 -6.63
C PHE A 442 4.38 28.05 -5.89
N ARG A 443 3.22 28.61 -6.29
CA ARG A 443 1.94 28.25 -5.69
C ARG A 443 1.50 26.84 -6.08
N LYS A 444 1.72 26.40 -7.32
CA LYS A 444 1.48 25.01 -7.77
C LYS A 444 2.31 24.02 -6.95
N VAL A 445 3.62 24.26 -6.82
CA VAL A 445 4.52 23.45 -5.99
C VAL A 445 4.09 23.48 -4.52
N GLY A 446 3.75 24.64 -3.96
CA GLY A 446 3.26 24.77 -2.59
C GLY A 446 2.00 23.93 -2.32
N ARG A 447 1.03 23.92 -3.26
CA ARG A 447 -0.16 23.07 -3.16
C ARG A 447 0.20 21.58 -3.12
N GLU A 448 1.20 21.15 -3.88
CA GLU A 448 1.58 19.75 -3.97
C GLU A 448 2.27 19.19 -2.72
N ILE A 449 2.97 20.04 -1.95
CA ILE A 449 3.65 19.61 -0.73
C ILE A 449 2.64 19.06 0.31
N PHE A 450 1.47 19.68 0.44
CA PHE A 450 0.50 19.36 1.50
C PHE A 450 -0.84 18.80 1.01
N ARG A 451 -1.09 18.78 -0.31
CA ARG A 451 -2.28 18.14 -0.86
C ARG A 451 -2.15 16.61 -0.74
N PRO A 452 -3.08 15.92 -0.08
CA PRO A 452 -3.00 14.47 0.05
C PRO A 452 -3.24 13.81 -1.32
N SER A 453 -2.20 13.17 -1.86
CA SER A 453 -2.28 12.25 -2.99
C SER A 453 -2.26 10.80 -2.48
N LEU A 454 -2.84 9.86 -3.24
CA LEU A 454 -2.83 8.44 -2.84
C LEU A 454 -1.39 7.94 -2.65
N GLU A 455 -0.50 8.29 -3.58
CA GLU A 455 0.93 7.99 -3.50
C GLU A 455 1.59 8.62 -2.26
N GLY A 456 1.36 9.91 -2.00
CA GLY A 456 1.92 10.62 -0.85
C GLY A 456 1.43 10.05 0.48
N VAL A 457 0.15 9.66 0.56
CA VAL A 457 -0.42 9.00 1.74
C VAL A 457 0.25 7.64 1.95
N ILE A 458 0.38 6.81 0.90
CA ILE A 458 1.05 5.50 1.00
C ILE A 458 2.50 5.67 1.45
N ARG A 459 3.27 6.60 0.86
CA ARG A 459 4.65 6.91 1.26
C ARG A 459 4.73 7.34 2.72
N LEU A 460 3.88 8.28 3.14
CA LEU A 460 3.83 8.75 4.53
C LEU A 460 3.53 7.62 5.51
N LYS A 461 2.56 6.75 5.19
CA LYS A 461 2.21 5.61 6.06
C LYS A 461 3.31 4.55 6.09
N MET A 462 3.91 4.23 4.94
CA MET A 462 5.06 3.31 4.85
C MET A 462 6.23 3.82 5.69
N ARG A 463 6.56 5.12 5.59
CA ARG A 463 7.59 5.76 6.40
C ARG A 463 7.32 5.64 7.89
N LEU A 464 6.09 5.92 8.32
CA LEU A 464 5.72 5.89 9.74
C LEU A 464 5.64 4.46 10.31
N TYR A 465 5.06 3.51 9.57
CA TYR A 465 4.72 2.17 10.09
C TYR A 465 5.67 1.04 9.66
N ALA A 466 6.36 1.22 8.54
CA ALA A 466 7.18 0.20 7.89
C ALA A 466 8.49 0.80 7.34
N SER A 467 9.19 1.62 8.16
CA SER A 467 10.40 2.34 7.76
C SER A 467 11.44 1.47 7.02
N LYS A 468 11.76 0.27 7.54
CA LYS A 468 12.69 -0.66 6.87
C LYS A 468 12.23 -1.10 5.48
N LEU A 469 10.93 -1.27 5.29
CA LEU A 469 10.35 -1.61 3.99
C LEU A 469 10.36 -0.37 3.07
N TYR A 470 10.17 0.82 3.64
CA TYR A 470 10.30 2.08 2.92
C TYR A 470 11.73 2.30 2.43
N ASP A 471 12.74 2.01 3.25
CA ASP A 471 14.16 2.03 2.86
C ASP A 471 14.43 1.10 1.67
N TRP A 472 13.80 -0.07 1.68
CA TRP A 472 13.98 -1.06 0.62
C TRP A 472 13.19 -0.74 -0.66
N LEU A 473 12.01 -0.13 -0.59
CA LEU A 473 11.16 0.13 -1.77
C LEU A 473 11.30 1.56 -2.32
N GLY A 474 11.77 2.50 -1.51
CA GLY A 474 11.67 3.92 -1.80
C GLY A 474 12.40 4.37 -3.06
N TYR A 475 13.45 3.64 -3.49
CA TYR A 475 14.19 3.94 -4.71
C TYR A 475 13.42 3.59 -6.01
N ILE A 476 12.39 2.75 -5.92
CA ILE A 476 11.61 2.31 -7.10
C ILE A 476 10.77 3.47 -7.65
N ALA A 477 10.43 4.45 -6.80
CA ALA A 477 9.71 5.65 -7.17
C ALA A 477 10.36 6.86 -6.48
N PRO A 478 11.41 7.48 -7.04
CA PRO A 478 11.96 8.71 -6.50
C PRO A 478 10.98 9.89 -6.68
N ASP A 479 11.12 10.94 -5.87
CA ASP A 479 10.42 12.21 -6.13
C ASP A 479 10.94 12.83 -7.43
N LYS A 480 10.05 13.10 -8.38
CA LYS A 480 10.41 13.60 -9.71
C LYS A 480 10.15 15.10 -9.87
N ARG A 481 9.66 15.79 -8.84
CA ARG A 481 9.15 17.16 -9.01
C ARG A 481 9.58 18.12 -7.92
N LEU A 482 9.31 17.83 -6.64
CA LEU A 482 9.64 18.73 -5.55
C LEU A 482 11.16 18.86 -5.36
N ALA A 483 11.88 17.73 -5.26
CA ALA A 483 13.32 17.77 -5.06
C ALA A 483 14.06 18.47 -6.22
N PRO A 484 13.83 18.11 -7.50
CA PRO A 484 14.45 18.82 -8.63
C PRO A 484 14.13 20.32 -8.69
N PHE A 485 12.88 20.70 -8.40
CA PHE A 485 12.46 22.11 -8.41
C PHE A 485 13.23 22.93 -7.37
N PHE A 486 13.24 22.49 -6.10
CA PHE A 486 13.94 23.21 -5.05
C PHE A 486 15.45 23.20 -5.24
N THR A 487 16.03 22.08 -5.70
CA THR A 487 17.46 22.02 -5.99
C THR A 487 17.83 23.05 -7.04
N LYS A 488 17.10 23.09 -8.17
CA LYS A 488 17.33 24.06 -9.23
C LYS A 488 17.15 25.50 -8.74
N LEU A 489 16.06 25.79 -8.03
CA LEU A 489 15.78 27.13 -7.50
C LEU A 489 16.94 27.65 -6.64
N VAL A 490 17.40 26.83 -5.69
CA VAL A 490 18.43 27.24 -4.73
C VAL A 490 19.78 27.37 -5.42
N THR A 491 20.18 26.42 -6.25
CA THR A 491 21.47 26.47 -6.94
C THR A 491 21.53 27.61 -7.96
N ASP A 492 20.46 27.83 -8.74
CA ASP A 492 20.37 28.94 -9.69
C ASP A 492 20.42 30.30 -8.96
N THR A 493 19.72 30.44 -7.82
CA THR A 493 19.74 31.68 -7.02
C THR A 493 21.13 31.96 -6.44
N MET A 494 21.78 30.94 -5.87
CA MET A 494 23.13 31.08 -5.33
C MET A 494 24.15 31.39 -6.42
N ARG A 495 24.06 30.73 -7.58
CA ARG A 495 24.91 30.98 -8.74
C ARG A 495 24.74 32.42 -9.25
N TYR A 496 23.50 32.85 -9.47
CA TYR A 496 23.19 34.21 -9.92
C TYR A 496 23.81 35.27 -9.01
N ARG A 497 23.63 35.12 -7.68
CA ARG A 497 24.17 36.07 -6.70
C ARG A 497 25.70 36.11 -6.70
N LYS A 498 26.35 34.96 -6.86
CA LYS A 498 27.81 34.88 -6.91
C LYS A 498 28.38 35.49 -8.20
N GLU A 499 27.71 35.28 -9.33
CA GLU A 499 28.13 35.82 -10.63
C GLU A 499 27.92 37.34 -10.74
N HIS A 500 26.90 37.88 -10.06
CA HIS A 500 26.51 39.29 -10.16
C HIS A 500 26.83 40.13 -8.90
N ASP A 501 27.57 39.56 -7.93
CA ASP A 501 27.94 40.20 -6.65
C ASP A 501 26.73 40.79 -5.88
N VAL A 502 25.61 40.05 -5.85
CA VAL A 502 24.38 40.50 -5.20
C VAL A 502 24.36 40.09 -3.73
N TYR A 503 24.48 41.08 -2.85
CA TYR A 503 24.28 40.90 -1.40
C TYR A 503 22.83 41.16 -0.99
N ARG A 504 22.17 40.15 -0.43
CA ARG A 504 20.86 40.28 0.23
C ARG A 504 20.88 39.53 1.55
N PRO A 505 20.67 40.17 2.72
CA PRO A 505 20.81 39.53 4.03
C PRO A 505 19.62 38.64 4.40
N ASP A 506 19.29 37.69 3.54
CA ASP A 506 18.17 36.75 3.67
C ASP A 506 18.63 35.31 3.98
N PHE A 507 17.69 34.37 3.94
CA PHE A 507 17.96 32.97 4.29
C PHE A 507 18.93 32.31 3.29
N ILE A 508 18.79 32.57 1.99
CA ILE A 508 19.70 32.03 0.98
C ILE A 508 21.13 32.53 1.20
N HIS A 509 21.32 33.81 1.54
CA HIS A 509 22.66 34.32 1.82
C HIS A 509 23.27 33.69 3.09
N MET A 510 22.47 33.45 4.13
CA MET A 510 22.94 32.68 5.30
C MET A 510 23.37 31.26 4.89
N LEU A 511 22.60 30.58 4.04
CA LEU A 511 22.98 29.25 3.55
C LEU A 511 24.28 29.30 2.72
N MET A 512 24.47 30.34 1.91
CA MET A 512 25.74 30.58 1.21
C MET A 512 26.91 30.73 2.18
N GLN A 513 26.76 31.56 3.22
CA GLN A 513 27.79 31.73 4.25
C GLN A 513 28.11 30.44 5.01
N LEU A 514 27.09 29.62 5.29
CA LEU A 514 27.30 28.31 5.92
C LEU A 514 28.04 27.35 4.98
N LYS A 515 27.75 27.39 3.68
CA LYS A 515 28.44 26.60 2.66
C LYS A 515 29.91 27.00 2.51
N GLU A 516 30.20 28.30 2.58
CA GLU A 516 31.56 28.84 2.43
C GLU A 516 32.42 28.67 3.68
N HIS A 517 31.78 28.50 4.84
CA HIS A 517 32.44 28.35 6.15
C HIS A 517 31.96 27.10 6.91
N PRO A 518 32.14 25.89 6.37
CA PRO A 518 31.69 24.65 7.03
C PRO A 518 32.30 24.47 8.42
N GLU A 519 33.52 24.98 8.67
CA GLU A 519 34.20 24.96 9.96
C GLU A 519 33.42 25.68 11.07
N LYS A 520 32.59 26.67 10.71
CA LYS A 520 31.78 27.42 11.68
C LYS A 520 30.63 26.58 12.22
N VAL A 521 30.19 25.53 11.54
CA VAL A 521 29.08 24.65 11.97
C VAL A 521 29.50 23.76 13.17
N GLY A 522 30.77 23.81 13.58
CA GLY A 522 31.31 23.11 14.76
C GLY A 522 31.91 21.75 14.38
N ASN A 523 32.74 21.18 15.27
CA ASN A 523 33.38 19.87 15.12
C ASN A 523 32.32 18.75 14.97
N ILE A 524 31.83 18.59 13.74
CA ILE A 524 31.10 17.41 13.29
C ILE A 524 32.11 16.27 12.97
N THR A 525 33.42 16.57 13.02
CA THR A 525 34.44 15.88 12.22
C THR A 525 35.55 15.15 12.97
N ASN A 526 35.53 15.05 14.31
CA ASN A 526 36.61 14.30 14.97
C ASN A 526 36.33 12.79 15.11
N GLU A 527 35.09 12.32 14.93
CA GLU A 527 34.78 10.87 15.01
C GLU A 527 33.72 10.38 14.02
N ILE A 528 33.06 11.26 13.24
CA ILE A 528 31.97 10.86 12.32
C ILE A 528 32.26 11.42 10.93
N GLU A 529 32.43 10.50 9.99
CA GLU A 529 32.69 10.57 8.55
C GLU A 529 32.91 11.94 7.84
N PRO A 530 33.89 12.01 6.90
CA PRO A 530 34.20 13.19 6.07
C PRO A 530 33.03 13.78 5.24
N TYR A 531 31.88 13.12 5.19
CA TYR A 531 30.75 13.48 4.32
C TYR A 531 30.00 14.75 4.78
N LEU A 532 30.11 15.12 6.06
CA LEU A 532 29.49 16.33 6.62
C LEU A 532 30.37 17.59 6.51
N ALA A 533 31.65 17.44 6.16
CA ALA A 533 32.55 18.58 5.94
C ALA A 533 32.18 19.37 4.68
N GLU A 534 31.44 18.76 3.75
CA GLU A 534 30.81 19.44 2.63
C GLU A 534 29.32 19.65 2.92
N LEU A 535 28.90 20.89 3.13
CA LEU A 535 27.48 21.27 3.08
C LEU A 535 26.99 21.05 1.64
N THR A 536 26.54 19.83 1.35
CA THR A 536 26.11 19.44 0.00
C THR A 536 24.95 20.31 -0.47
N ASP A 537 24.83 20.50 -1.78
CA ASP A 537 23.68 21.22 -2.36
C ASP A 537 22.35 20.61 -1.93
N SER A 538 22.30 19.29 -1.69
CA SER A 538 21.13 18.59 -1.15
C SER A 538 20.75 19.08 0.26
N LEU A 539 21.70 19.18 1.19
CA LEU A 539 21.44 19.63 2.57
C LEU A 539 20.96 21.09 2.61
N ILE A 540 21.58 21.95 1.80
CA ILE A 540 21.20 23.36 1.65
C ILE A 540 19.79 23.48 1.07
N THR A 541 19.53 22.74 0.00
CA THR A 541 18.22 22.67 -0.64
C THR A 541 17.15 22.19 0.34
N ALA A 542 17.44 21.16 1.14
CA ALA A 542 16.51 20.61 2.11
C ALA A 542 16.15 21.64 3.21
N GLN A 543 17.11 22.49 3.62
CA GLN A 543 16.81 23.61 4.52
C GLN A 543 15.88 24.61 3.83
N ALA A 544 16.24 25.09 2.64
CA ALA A 544 15.41 26.04 1.91
C ALA A 544 13.97 25.52 1.73
N PHE A 545 13.82 24.25 1.34
CA PHE A 545 12.53 23.57 1.23
C PHE A 545 11.72 23.61 2.54
N VAL A 546 12.31 23.25 3.69
CA VAL A 546 11.53 23.21 4.94
C VAL A 546 11.12 24.60 5.40
N PHE A 547 11.94 25.63 5.16
CA PHE A 547 11.58 27.01 5.50
C PHE A 547 10.47 27.55 4.58
N PHE A 548 10.50 27.22 3.29
CA PHE A 548 9.38 27.50 2.39
C PHE A 548 8.10 26.82 2.88
N ALA A 549 8.13 25.48 3.01
CA ALA A 549 6.98 24.67 3.38
C ALA A 549 6.37 25.06 4.73
N ALA A 550 7.20 25.28 5.75
CA ALA A 550 6.74 25.71 7.06
C ALA A 550 6.25 27.17 7.06
N GLY A 551 6.89 28.04 6.28
CA GLY A 551 6.60 29.47 6.23
C GLY A 551 5.21 29.79 5.69
N PHE A 552 4.79 29.12 4.60
CA PHE A 552 3.49 29.39 3.96
C PHE A 552 2.34 28.59 4.56
N GLU A 553 2.43 27.26 4.65
CA GLU A 553 1.24 26.41 4.92
C GLU A 553 0.73 26.58 6.36
N THR A 554 1.66 26.68 7.33
CA THR A 554 1.27 26.80 8.73
C THR A 554 0.63 28.15 9.03
N SER A 555 1.19 29.23 8.48
CA SER A 555 0.69 30.59 8.66
C SER A 555 -0.63 30.82 7.92
N SER A 556 -0.79 30.31 6.70
CA SER A 556 -2.05 30.38 5.97
C SER A 556 -3.15 29.56 6.64
N SER A 557 -2.85 28.38 7.16
CA SER A 557 -3.80 27.60 7.96
C SER A 557 -4.21 28.35 9.24
N ALA A 558 -3.25 28.99 9.92
CA ALA A 558 -3.52 29.79 11.11
C ALA A 558 -4.42 31.01 10.80
N MET A 559 -4.12 31.74 9.72
CA MET A 559 -4.91 32.87 9.21
C MET A 559 -6.33 32.45 8.86
N SER A 560 -6.48 31.45 7.99
CA SER A 560 -7.78 31.00 7.49
C SER A 560 -8.68 30.42 8.60
N ASN A 561 -8.12 29.69 9.57
CA ASN A 561 -8.88 29.24 10.75
C ASN A 561 -9.31 30.41 11.65
N THR A 562 -8.47 31.45 11.78
CA THR A 562 -8.86 32.67 12.52
C THR A 562 -10.03 33.36 11.81
N LEU A 563 -9.95 33.51 10.49
CA LEU A 563 -11.01 34.15 9.70
C LEU A 563 -12.31 33.34 9.72
N TYR A 564 -12.23 32.00 9.76
CA TYR A 564 -13.38 31.13 9.96
C TYR A 564 -14.09 31.42 11.30
N GLU A 565 -13.36 31.49 12.40
CA GLU A 565 -13.94 31.80 13.71
C GLU A 565 -14.48 33.23 13.79
N LEU A 566 -13.76 34.20 13.21
CA LEU A 566 -14.24 35.58 13.15
C LEU A 566 -15.51 35.70 12.28
N ALA A 567 -15.65 34.89 11.23
CA ALA A 567 -16.86 34.86 10.40
C ALA A 567 -18.06 34.31 11.17
N LEU A 568 -17.85 33.34 12.08
CA LEU A 568 -18.88 32.80 12.97
C LEU A 568 -19.19 33.75 14.14
N ASN A 569 -18.21 34.52 14.60
CA ASN A 569 -18.30 35.37 15.78
C ASN A 569 -18.15 36.86 15.41
N GLN A 570 -19.18 37.42 14.77
CA GLN A 570 -19.14 38.79 14.24
C GLN A 570 -18.86 39.86 15.32
N GLN A 571 -19.32 39.66 16.56
CA GLN A 571 -19.03 40.57 17.67
C GLN A 571 -17.52 40.64 17.98
N VAL A 572 -16.84 39.49 17.96
CA VAL A 572 -15.38 39.42 18.16
C VAL A 572 -14.66 40.08 16.99
N GLN A 573 -15.14 39.87 15.77
CA GLN A 573 -14.58 40.50 14.57
C GLN A 573 -14.72 42.03 14.60
N ASP A 574 -15.88 42.53 15.03
CA ASP A 574 -16.16 43.96 15.10
C ASP A 574 -15.31 44.63 16.21
N LYS A 575 -15.22 44.02 17.40
CA LYS A 575 -14.32 44.48 18.50
C LYS A 575 -12.85 44.49 18.07
N LEU A 576 -12.38 43.46 17.36
CA LEU A 576 -11.01 43.39 16.85
C LEU A 576 -10.75 44.48 15.79
N ARG A 577 -11.73 44.73 14.91
CA ARG A 577 -11.61 45.80 13.91
C ARG A 577 -11.51 47.18 14.56
N GLU A 578 -12.30 47.43 15.60
CA GLU A 578 -12.25 48.69 16.35
C GLU A 578 -10.86 48.92 16.94
N GLU A 579 -10.26 47.91 17.58
CA GLU A 579 -8.88 48.01 18.07
C GLU A 579 -7.89 48.30 16.94
N ILE A 580 -7.96 47.56 15.82
CA ILE A 580 -7.07 47.76 14.68
C ILE A 580 -7.18 49.19 14.13
N ARG A 581 -8.41 49.69 13.94
CA ARG A 581 -8.64 51.05 13.43
C ARG A 581 -8.18 52.11 14.43
N SER A 582 -8.46 51.93 15.72
CA SER A 582 -8.01 52.85 16.77
C SER A 582 -6.48 52.92 16.85
N ASN A 583 -5.80 51.78 16.75
CA ASN A 583 -4.34 51.72 16.77
C ASN A 583 -3.74 52.40 15.53
N LEU A 584 -4.26 52.11 14.34
CA LEU A 584 -3.82 52.77 13.10
C LEU A 584 -4.04 54.30 13.16
N ALA A 585 -5.19 54.75 13.66
CA ALA A 585 -5.48 56.18 13.84
C ALA A 585 -4.50 56.86 14.81
N LYS A 586 -4.15 56.20 15.93
CA LYS A 586 -3.16 56.69 16.90
C LYS A 586 -1.77 56.88 16.28
N HIS A 587 -1.43 56.11 15.24
CA HIS A 587 -0.12 56.12 14.60
C HIS A 587 -0.14 56.74 13.18
N GLY A 588 -1.11 57.61 12.88
CA GLY A 588 -1.14 58.35 11.60
C GLY A 588 -1.38 57.48 10.37
N GLY A 589 -2.00 56.30 10.53
CA GLY A 589 -2.27 55.35 9.46
C GLY A 589 -1.10 54.42 9.12
N GLU A 590 0.08 54.60 9.72
CA GLU A 590 1.26 53.77 9.46
C GLU A 590 1.30 52.52 10.36
N LEU A 591 1.56 51.36 9.76
CA LEU A 591 1.81 50.12 10.49
C LEU A 591 3.32 49.86 10.60
N LYS A 592 3.89 49.96 11.81
CA LYS A 592 5.30 49.62 12.11
C LYS A 592 5.38 48.37 12.97
N TYR A 593 6.57 47.77 13.02
CA TYR A 593 6.83 46.53 13.78
C TYR A 593 6.44 46.67 15.26
N GLU A 594 6.65 47.85 15.84
CA GLU A 594 6.31 48.19 17.21
C GLU A 594 4.80 48.31 17.41
N HIS A 595 4.07 48.94 16.48
CA HIS A 595 2.63 49.19 16.60
C HIS A 595 1.82 47.90 16.69
N VAL A 596 2.28 46.83 16.02
CA VAL A 596 1.65 45.50 16.04
C VAL A 596 1.64 44.88 17.44
N LYS A 597 2.55 45.32 18.33
CA LYS A 597 2.61 44.83 19.72
C LYS A 597 1.56 45.48 20.61
N ASP A 598 1.07 46.66 20.25
CA ASP A 598 0.13 47.46 21.05
C ASP A 598 -1.34 47.02 20.87
N MET A 599 -1.61 46.05 19.99
CA MET A 599 -2.95 45.50 19.72
C MET A 599 -3.20 44.26 20.61
N GLU A 600 -3.64 44.46 21.85
CA GLU A 600 -3.83 43.42 22.87
C GLU A 600 -4.98 42.44 22.57
N TYR A 601 -6.06 42.90 21.94
CA TYR A 601 -7.18 42.05 21.56
C TYR A 601 -6.83 41.19 20.34
N LEU A 602 -6.06 41.73 19.38
CA LEU A 602 -5.42 40.93 18.34
C LEU A 602 -4.47 39.87 18.93
N ASP A 603 -3.89 40.14 20.10
CA ASP A 603 -3.15 39.13 20.87
C ASP A 603 -4.10 38.03 21.35
N LYS A 604 -5.14 38.37 22.10
CA LYS A 604 -6.10 37.35 22.58
C LYS A 604 -6.71 36.49 21.45
N VAL A 605 -6.97 37.10 20.29
CA VAL A 605 -7.46 36.40 19.09
C VAL A 605 -6.34 35.58 18.42
N PHE A 606 -5.14 36.14 18.25
CA PHE A 606 -4.08 35.58 17.39
C PHE A 606 -2.61 35.62 17.91
N LYS A 607 -2.23 36.35 18.97
CA LYS A 607 -0.83 36.40 19.46
C LYS A 607 -0.70 36.26 20.98
N GLY A 608 0.39 35.64 21.42
CA GLY A 608 0.86 35.83 22.77
C GLY A 608 2.16 36.63 22.83
N THR A 609 2.49 37.04 24.04
CA THR A 609 3.66 37.85 24.37
C THR A 609 4.96 37.17 23.92
N CYS A 610 6.05 37.96 23.82
CA CYS A 610 7.35 37.52 23.30
C CYS A 610 8.03 36.38 24.07
N THR A 611 7.41 35.92 25.15
CA THR A 611 7.84 34.78 25.97
C THR A 611 6.84 33.62 25.95
N ASN A 612 5.54 33.85 25.68
CA ASN A 612 4.47 32.82 25.62
C ASN A 612 3.46 33.15 24.51
N VAL A 613 3.42 32.40 23.40
CA VAL A 613 2.58 32.71 22.21
C VAL A 613 1.15 32.15 22.31
N LEU A 614 0.36 32.64 23.25
CA LEU A 614 -1.00 32.20 23.59
C LEU A 614 -2.10 32.82 22.71
N THR A 615 -2.93 32.01 22.03
CA THR A 615 -3.94 32.45 21.05
C THR A 615 -5.15 31.51 21.06
N GLN A 616 -6.37 32.05 21.00
CA GLN A 616 -7.57 31.22 20.95
C GLN A 616 -7.69 30.41 19.66
N THR A 617 -7.24 30.94 18.52
CA THR A 617 -7.23 30.15 17.28
C THR A 617 -6.27 28.98 17.36
N GLN A 618 -5.01 29.15 17.77
CA GLN A 618 -4.05 28.03 17.83
C GLN A 618 -4.39 27.02 18.94
N ARG A 619 -5.11 27.43 19.99
CA ARG A 619 -5.70 26.49 20.95
C ARG A 619 -6.73 25.59 20.26
N LYS A 620 -7.66 26.19 19.51
CA LYS A 620 -8.75 25.44 18.86
C LYS A 620 -8.27 24.74 17.57
N TYR A 621 -7.26 25.24 16.89
CA TYR A 621 -6.77 24.69 15.62
C TYR A 621 -5.24 24.68 15.57
N PRO A 622 -4.57 23.93 16.46
CA PRO A 622 -3.11 23.81 16.39
C PRO A 622 -2.75 23.09 15.10
N VAL A 623 -1.93 23.71 14.26
CA VAL A 623 -1.56 23.15 12.95
C VAL A 623 -0.82 21.81 13.12
N ALA A 624 0.00 21.69 14.17
CA ALA A 624 0.58 20.42 14.61
C ALA A 624 -0.30 19.76 15.69
N GLY A 625 -0.83 18.57 15.43
CA GLY A 625 -1.73 17.89 16.36
C GLY A 625 -1.05 17.23 17.57
N LEU A 626 0.26 17.00 17.51
CA LEU A 626 1.06 16.39 18.58
C LEU A 626 2.52 16.85 18.49
N ILE A 627 3.26 16.68 19.59
CA ILE A 627 4.72 16.86 19.62
C ILE A 627 5.38 15.48 19.78
N PRO A 628 6.16 15.01 18.77
CA PRO A 628 6.85 13.74 18.87
C PRO A 628 8.24 13.90 19.48
N ARG A 629 8.65 12.90 20.25
CA ARG A 629 10.01 12.72 20.80
C ARG A 629 10.46 11.27 20.70
N ARG A 630 11.77 11.03 20.72
CA ARG A 630 12.39 9.72 20.84
C ARG A 630 13.48 9.80 21.91
N SER A 631 13.50 8.83 22.83
CA SER A 631 14.55 8.75 23.85
C SER A 631 15.89 8.36 23.22
N THR A 632 16.96 9.09 23.54
CA THR A 632 18.34 8.80 23.10
C THR A 632 19.08 7.89 24.10
N ALA A 633 18.54 7.76 25.32
CA ALA A 633 19.00 6.88 26.38
C ALA A 633 17.82 6.22 27.11
N ALA A 634 18.07 5.24 27.98
CA ALA A 634 17.05 4.74 28.90
C ALA A 634 16.70 5.84 29.91
N TYR A 635 15.43 5.91 30.33
CA TYR A 635 14.94 6.97 31.21
C TYR A 635 13.85 6.47 32.15
N THR A 636 13.82 6.99 33.38
CA THR A 636 12.79 6.72 34.38
C THR A 636 12.12 8.03 34.76
N PHE A 637 10.80 8.11 34.62
CA PHE A 637 10.04 9.33 34.92
C PHE A 637 9.98 9.57 36.43
N ALA A 638 10.42 10.76 36.86
CA ALA A 638 10.39 11.17 38.25
C ALA A 638 8.97 11.09 38.83
N GLY A 639 8.84 10.66 40.09
CA GLY A 639 7.54 10.46 40.73
C GLY A 639 6.77 9.22 40.26
N THR A 640 7.32 8.41 39.36
CA THR A 640 6.70 7.18 38.86
C THR A 640 7.66 5.99 38.94
N LYS A 641 7.13 4.76 38.79
CA LYS A 641 7.94 3.54 38.63
C LYS A 641 8.18 3.17 37.16
N VAL A 642 7.86 4.07 36.23
CA VAL A 642 7.84 3.78 34.79
C VAL A 642 9.21 4.09 34.18
N SER A 643 9.86 3.03 33.67
CA SER A 643 11.13 3.13 32.94
C SER A 643 10.96 2.75 31.46
N ILE A 644 11.54 3.57 30.58
CA ILE A 644 11.53 3.39 29.13
C ILE A 644 12.94 3.12 28.61
N PRO A 645 13.11 2.23 27.61
CA PRO A 645 14.40 1.98 26.97
C PRO A 645 14.79 3.12 26.02
N LYS A 646 16.06 3.12 25.61
CA LYS A 646 16.56 3.93 24.49
C LYS A 646 15.75 3.64 23.21
N GLY A 647 15.48 4.68 22.43
CA GLY A 647 14.79 4.60 21.14
C GLY A 647 13.27 4.56 21.22
N LEU A 648 12.68 4.62 22.42
CA LEU A 648 11.23 4.62 22.61
C LEU A 648 10.63 5.95 22.14
N LYS A 649 9.50 5.89 21.43
CA LYS A 649 8.78 7.06 20.93
C LYS A 649 7.82 7.59 21.99
N LEU A 650 7.79 8.91 22.14
CA LEU A 650 6.89 9.62 23.03
C LEU A 650 6.06 10.62 22.23
N TRP A 651 4.77 10.72 22.55
CA TRP A 651 3.85 11.67 21.94
C TRP A 651 3.20 12.53 23.02
N ILE A 652 3.26 13.85 22.82
CA ILE A 652 2.53 14.81 23.65
C ILE A 652 1.29 15.22 22.84
N PRO A 653 0.06 14.89 23.29
CA PRO A 653 -1.16 15.06 22.52
C PRO A 653 -1.65 16.52 22.60
N MET A 654 -0.90 17.42 21.97
CA MET A 654 -1.14 18.88 21.99
C MET A 654 -2.61 19.24 21.72
N TYR A 655 -3.19 18.70 20.65
CA TYR A 655 -4.59 18.97 20.29
C TYR A 655 -5.61 18.54 21.35
N ALA A 656 -5.31 17.47 22.09
CA ALA A 656 -6.16 16.97 23.17
C ALA A 656 -6.05 17.86 24.41
N ILE A 657 -4.82 18.21 24.82
CA ILE A 657 -4.56 19.09 25.97
C ILE A 657 -5.22 20.46 25.76
N HIS A 658 -5.14 21.02 24.54
CA HIS A 658 -5.75 22.33 24.22
C HIS A 658 -7.29 22.30 24.25
N ARG A 659 -7.89 21.12 24.35
CA ARG A 659 -9.33 20.88 24.43
C ARG A 659 -9.78 20.27 25.74
N ASP A 660 -8.88 20.21 26.70
CA ASP A 660 -9.22 19.69 28.00
C ASP A 660 -10.16 20.69 28.71
N PRO A 661 -11.41 20.30 29.08
CA PRO A 661 -12.31 21.17 29.82
C PRO A 661 -11.81 21.55 31.22
N ASP A 662 -10.91 20.77 31.83
CA ASP A 662 -10.32 21.08 33.14
C ASP A 662 -9.28 22.21 33.05
N ILE A 663 -8.72 22.42 31.85
CA ILE A 663 -7.72 23.46 31.57
C ILE A 663 -8.39 24.67 30.89
N TYR A 664 -9.33 24.40 30.00
CA TYR A 664 -10.05 25.39 29.19
C TYR A 664 -11.55 25.15 29.31
N PRO A 665 -12.26 25.92 30.17
CA PRO A 665 -13.71 25.84 30.28
C PRO A 665 -14.38 26.06 28.92
N ASN A 666 -15.37 25.21 28.59
CA ASN A 666 -16.06 25.21 27.29
C ASN A 666 -15.07 25.18 26.09
N PRO A 667 -14.24 24.13 25.97
CA PRO A 667 -13.09 24.12 25.07
C PRO A 667 -13.43 24.22 23.58
N ASP A 668 -14.68 23.97 23.18
CA ASP A 668 -15.11 24.11 21.78
C ASP A 668 -15.64 25.52 21.44
N VAL A 669 -15.90 26.37 22.44
CA VAL A 669 -16.31 27.76 22.24
C VAL A 669 -15.10 28.64 21.89
N PHE A 670 -15.24 29.50 20.89
CA PHE A 670 -14.21 30.48 20.55
C PHE A 670 -14.30 31.70 21.47
N ASN A 671 -13.61 31.64 22.61
CA ASN A 671 -13.52 32.72 23.59
C ASN A 671 -12.10 33.29 23.70
N PRO A 672 -11.80 34.46 23.11
CA PRO A 672 -10.51 35.14 23.28
C PRO A 672 -10.16 35.46 24.75
N GLU A 673 -11.15 35.64 25.61
CA GLU A 673 -10.94 36.00 27.03
C GLU A 673 -10.32 34.84 27.84
N ASN A 674 -10.23 33.62 27.28
CA ASN A 674 -9.42 32.53 27.84
C ASN A 674 -7.93 32.89 27.98
N PHE A 675 -7.48 33.97 27.34
CA PHE A 675 -6.11 34.47 27.35
C PHE A 675 -5.96 35.83 28.03
N ASN A 676 -6.82 36.12 29.00
CA ASN A 676 -6.56 37.18 29.98
C ASN A 676 -5.38 36.81 30.88
N GLU A 677 -4.66 37.81 31.40
CA GLU A 677 -3.41 37.62 32.16
C GLU A 677 -3.61 36.66 33.35
N ASP A 678 -4.64 36.88 34.17
CA ASP A 678 -4.97 36.01 35.31
C ASP A 678 -5.21 34.55 34.90
N ALA A 679 -5.91 34.33 33.78
CA ALA A 679 -6.21 33.00 33.25
C ALA A 679 -4.98 32.31 32.66
N ILE A 680 -4.00 33.09 32.19
CA ILE A 680 -2.71 32.59 31.72
C ILE A 680 -1.86 32.17 32.92
N GLU A 681 -1.74 33.04 33.92
CA GLU A 681 -0.92 32.81 35.11
C GLU A 681 -1.41 31.61 35.93
N ALA A 682 -2.73 31.42 36.02
CA ALA A 682 -3.32 30.28 36.73
C ALA A 682 -3.08 28.91 36.06
N ARG A 683 -2.71 28.87 34.77
CA ARG A 683 -2.52 27.61 34.03
C ARG A 683 -1.07 27.16 34.04
N HIS A 684 -0.87 25.84 34.09
CA HIS A 684 0.46 25.28 33.96
C HIS A 684 1.05 25.56 32.55
N PRO A 685 2.32 26.00 32.42
CA PRO A 685 2.90 26.40 31.13
C PRO A 685 2.88 25.33 30.03
N MET A 686 3.00 24.04 30.40
CA MET A 686 2.97 22.92 29.45
C MET A 686 1.56 22.54 28.95
N THR A 687 0.54 23.34 29.26
CA THR A 687 -0.84 23.10 28.80
C THR A 687 -1.18 23.81 27.50
N TYR A 688 -0.32 24.74 27.07
CA TYR A 688 -0.47 25.46 25.82
C TYR A 688 0.85 25.44 25.03
N LEU A 689 0.86 24.77 23.88
CA LEU A 689 2.08 24.34 23.18
C LEU A 689 2.02 24.44 21.64
N PRO A 690 1.34 25.43 21.02
CA PRO A 690 1.13 25.48 19.56
C PRO A 690 2.43 25.53 18.74
N PHE A 691 3.50 26.08 19.32
CA PHE A 691 4.84 26.15 18.73
C PHE A 691 5.82 25.17 19.37
N GLY A 692 5.32 24.27 20.23
CA GLY A 692 6.12 23.47 21.17
C GLY A 692 6.85 24.34 22.19
N ASP A 693 7.72 23.70 22.97
CA ASP A 693 8.57 24.37 23.96
C ASP A 693 9.95 23.69 24.03
N GLY A 694 10.87 24.30 24.79
CA GLY A 694 12.25 23.89 24.96
C GLY A 694 13.14 24.17 23.76
N PRO A 695 14.39 23.68 23.77
CA PRO A 695 15.38 23.99 22.73
C PRO A 695 14.98 23.58 21.31
N ARG A 696 14.03 22.65 21.16
CA ARG A 696 13.54 22.13 19.87
C ARG A 696 12.12 22.59 19.51
N ASN A 697 11.71 23.74 20.04
CA ASN A 697 10.50 24.47 19.65
C ASN A 697 10.57 25.03 18.21
N CYS A 698 9.50 25.65 17.74
CA CYS A 698 9.45 26.28 16.42
C CYS A 698 10.46 27.43 16.32
N ILE A 699 11.38 27.36 15.35
CA ILE A 699 12.38 28.41 15.10
C ILE A 699 11.74 29.69 14.56
N GLY A 700 10.70 29.54 13.74
CA GLY A 700 10.02 30.62 13.03
C GLY A 700 8.82 31.20 13.77
N ALA A 701 8.62 30.88 15.05
CA ALA A 701 7.41 31.26 15.79
C ALA A 701 7.13 32.76 15.71
N ARG A 702 8.15 33.59 15.95
CA ARG A 702 8.01 35.06 15.89
C ARG A 702 7.70 35.56 14.48
N PHE A 703 8.39 35.03 13.46
CA PHE A 703 8.11 35.38 12.06
C PHE A 703 6.66 35.02 11.67
N ALA A 704 6.23 33.80 12.00
CA ALA A 704 4.88 33.30 11.70
C ALA A 704 3.79 34.17 12.34
N VAL A 705 4.01 34.59 13.58
CA VAL A 705 3.12 35.49 14.31
C VAL A 705 2.99 36.84 13.61
N TYR A 706 4.11 37.47 13.25
CA TYR A 706 4.10 38.79 12.63
C TYR A 706 3.49 38.78 11.23
N GLN A 707 3.89 37.85 10.35
CA GLN A 707 3.30 37.77 9.02
C GLN A 707 1.79 37.53 9.08
N THR A 708 1.34 36.67 9.99
CA THR A 708 -0.10 36.38 10.10
C THR A 708 -0.86 37.59 10.62
N LYS A 709 -0.35 38.26 11.65
CA LYS A 709 -0.97 39.48 12.18
C LYS A 709 -1.11 40.56 11.12
N VAL A 710 -0.05 40.82 10.35
CA VAL A 710 -0.11 41.81 9.27
C VAL A 710 -1.17 41.41 8.25
N GLY A 711 -1.19 40.15 7.81
CA GLY A 711 -2.24 39.65 6.91
C GLY A 711 -3.67 39.80 7.47
N LEU A 712 -3.87 39.51 8.77
CA LEU A 712 -5.17 39.70 9.43
C LEU A 712 -5.55 41.18 9.54
N ILE A 713 -4.60 42.06 9.90
CA ILE A 713 -4.81 43.52 9.95
C ILE A 713 -5.25 44.04 8.58
N THR A 714 -4.55 43.64 7.51
CA THR A 714 -4.88 44.04 6.13
C THR A 714 -6.29 43.63 5.72
N ILE A 715 -6.75 42.43 6.11
CA ILE A 715 -8.12 41.98 5.84
C ILE A 715 -9.12 42.75 6.71
N LEU A 716 -8.91 42.78 8.02
CA LEU A 716 -9.95 43.21 8.96
C LEU A 716 -10.14 44.73 9.01
N ARG A 717 -9.12 45.52 8.64
CA ARG A 717 -9.21 46.99 8.63
C ARG A 717 -10.28 47.51 7.65
N ASN A 718 -10.34 46.89 6.46
CA ASN A 718 -11.13 47.36 5.32
C ASN A 718 -12.23 46.38 4.89
N TYR A 719 -12.20 45.15 5.38
CA TYR A 719 -13.17 44.14 4.98
C TYR A 719 -13.84 43.47 6.18
N LYS A 720 -15.05 42.99 5.92
CA LYS A 720 -15.82 42.12 6.81
C LYS A 720 -15.89 40.73 6.20
N VAL A 721 -15.51 39.73 6.97
CA VAL A 721 -15.55 38.33 6.54
C VAL A 721 -16.79 37.69 7.14
N ILE A 722 -17.62 37.09 6.29
CA ILE A 722 -18.89 36.48 6.67
C ILE A 722 -18.97 35.05 6.14
N THR A 723 -19.80 34.23 6.78
CA THR A 723 -20.11 32.88 6.31
C THR A 723 -20.95 32.93 5.03
N CYS A 724 -20.91 31.84 4.28
CA CYS A 724 -21.73 31.60 3.09
C CYS A 724 -22.28 30.17 3.12
N GLU A 725 -23.12 29.83 2.14
CA GLU A 725 -23.71 28.51 1.97
C GLU A 725 -22.67 27.39 1.78
N LYS A 726 -21.46 27.72 1.30
CA LYS A 726 -20.33 26.78 1.18
C LYS A 726 -19.48 26.65 2.44
N THR A 727 -19.72 27.49 3.46
CA THR A 727 -18.94 27.44 4.71
C THR A 727 -19.26 26.15 5.47
N MET A 728 -18.23 25.35 5.75
CA MET A 728 -18.38 24.10 6.49
C MET A 728 -18.67 24.38 7.97
N ILE A 729 -19.91 24.16 8.39
CA ILE A 729 -20.36 24.29 9.79
C ILE A 729 -21.10 23.00 10.17
N PRO A 730 -20.62 22.21 11.16
CA PRO A 730 -19.43 22.42 11.99
C PRO A 730 -18.11 22.09 11.27
N TYR A 731 -17.00 22.67 11.74
CA TYR A 731 -15.66 22.42 11.21
C TYR A 731 -15.27 20.92 11.30
N GLN A 732 -14.84 20.33 10.18
CA GLN A 732 -14.34 18.95 10.13
C GLN A 732 -12.87 18.92 9.71
N PHE A 733 -12.07 18.07 10.34
CA PHE A 733 -10.66 17.87 9.98
C PHE A 733 -10.50 16.86 8.85
N ALA A 734 -9.49 17.07 8.00
CA ALA A 734 -9.00 16.05 7.08
C ALA A 734 -8.34 14.89 7.84
N THR A 735 -8.55 13.65 7.39
CA THR A 735 -8.08 12.44 8.09
C THR A 735 -6.79 11.87 7.50
N ASN A 736 -6.38 12.33 6.33
CA ASN A 736 -5.27 11.81 5.52
C ASN A 736 -4.08 12.79 5.40
N THR A 737 -4.07 13.89 6.16
CA THR A 737 -3.01 14.90 6.13
C THR A 737 -2.03 14.72 7.30
N PHE A 738 -0.79 15.17 7.10
CA PHE A 738 0.22 15.20 8.16
C PHE A 738 -0.07 16.30 9.20
N LEU A 739 -0.40 17.51 8.72
CA LEU A 739 -0.84 18.63 9.54
C LEU A 739 -2.35 18.56 9.77
N LEU A 740 -2.83 19.15 10.87
CA LEU A 740 -4.26 19.36 11.07
C LEU A 740 -4.76 20.43 10.10
N ALA A 741 -5.65 20.01 9.22
CA ALA A 741 -6.23 20.85 8.18
C ALA A 741 -7.76 20.60 8.12
N PRO A 742 -8.56 21.56 7.63
CA PRO A 742 -9.97 21.31 7.39
C PRO A 742 -10.16 20.29 6.27
N LYS A 743 -11.30 19.60 6.29
CA LYS A 743 -11.73 18.73 5.20
C LYS A 743 -12.10 19.60 4.00
N GLY A 744 -11.17 19.76 3.06
CA GLY A 744 -11.32 20.66 1.92
C GLY A 744 -10.78 22.07 2.20
N GLY A 745 -11.52 23.09 1.76
CA GLY A 745 -11.17 24.51 1.92
C GLY A 745 -12.02 25.21 3.00
N ILE A 746 -11.72 26.49 3.25
CA ILE A 746 -12.51 27.36 4.13
C ILE A 746 -13.18 28.40 3.25
N TYR A 747 -14.42 28.15 2.83
CA TYR A 747 -15.16 29.06 1.98
C TYR A 747 -15.84 30.16 2.81
N LEU A 748 -15.52 31.43 2.55
CA LEU A 748 -16.13 32.60 3.19
C LEU A 748 -16.37 33.69 2.14
N LYS A 749 -17.19 34.68 2.47
CA LYS A 749 -17.44 35.85 1.62
C LYS A 749 -16.80 37.10 2.22
N LEU A 750 -16.20 37.92 1.36
CA LEU A 750 -15.50 39.15 1.74
C LEU A 750 -16.35 40.35 1.33
N LYS A 751 -16.76 41.18 2.31
CA LYS A 751 -17.49 42.42 2.06
C LYS A 751 -16.59 43.62 2.33
N LYS A 752 -16.36 44.47 1.33
CA LYS A 752 -15.65 45.74 1.52
C LYS A 752 -16.49 46.67 2.40
N LEU A 753 -15.86 47.25 3.40
CA LEU A 753 -16.46 48.26 4.27
C LEU A 753 -16.12 49.65 3.71
N ASN A 754 -17.02 50.61 3.94
CA ASN A 754 -16.73 52.01 3.59
C ASN A 754 -15.45 52.44 4.33
N SER A 755 -14.55 53.09 3.58
CA SER A 755 -13.29 53.62 4.11
C SER A 755 -13.57 54.63 5.22
N TYR A 756 -12.66 54.65 6.20
CA TYR A 756 -12.64 55.66 7.27
C TYR A 756 -12.16 57.00 6.73
#